data_AF-R7KA03-F1
#
_entry.id   AF-R7KA03-F1
#
_cell.length_a   1.000
_cell.length_b   1.000
_cell.length_c   1.000
_cell.angle_alpha   90.00
_cell.angle_beta   90.00
_cell.angle_gamma   90.00
#
_symmetry.space_group_name_H-M   'P 1'
#
loop_
_entity.id
_entity.type
_entity.pdbx_description
1 polymer ?
#
loop_
_entity_poly.entity_id
_entity_poly.type
_entity_poly.pdbx_seq_one_letter_code
_entity_poly.pdbx_strand_id
1 'polypeptide(L)'
;MEAAVKAGAPENIIGWIDEPTVALSGLIMREADCTLATGGPGMVRAAYSSGKPAVGVGAGNTPAIVDSTADIKLAASSILLSKTFDNGMICASEQSVIVLADVYEEFKKEMQYRGAYFLTPQETDKVRKTILINGALNAKIVGQSACKIANLSGFDAPEGSKILVGEVKSVDLSEEFAHEKLSPVLAMYKAKDFDDAVNKAEKLIADGGYGHTSAIYINTLTEGDKLAKWEKSMKTCRCLINTPSSQGGIGDLYNFKLKPSLTLGCGSWGGNSVSENVGVKHLINIKTVAERRENMLWFRCPSKVYLKKGCLPVALDELKTVMGKKKAFIVTDTFLFNNGYTKPITDKLDEMGIIHQTFFNVAPDPTLACAIEGAEQMKAFQPDCIIAIGGGSAMDAGKIMWVLYEHPEVNFMDLAMRFMDIRKRVYTFPKMGEKAFFIAIPTSAGTGSEVTPFAVITDEKTGVKYPLADYELMPNMAIVDADVMMNAPKGLTSASGIDALTHDLEAIASMMATDYTDSLALKSIKMIFEYLPAAYDNGPNDAKAREKMANAATMAGMAFANAFLGVCHSMAHKLGAFHHLPHGVANALMINEVLRFNAAEVPVKMGTFPQYDHPKTLRRYAEVAEYLGLKGKTDEEKLESLIKAIDDLKAKVGIKKTIKEYGIDEKNFLDRLDEMTEQAFDDQCTGANPRYPLMSEIKQMYLNAYYGK
;
A
#
# COMPACT_ATOMS: atom_id res chain seq x y z
N MET A 1 1.16 9.84 49.09
CA MET A 1 0.07 10.83 48.93
C MET A 1 0.52 12.21 49.39
N GLU A 2 0.93 12.38 50.65
CA GLU A 2 1.36 13.67 51.22
C GLU A 2 2.42 14.40 50.39
N ALA A 3 3.41 13.67 49.86
CA ALA A 3 4.44 14.24 48.99
C ALA A 3 3.87 14.82 47.68
N ALA A 4 2.86 14.18 47.08
CA ALA A 4 2.22 14.66 45.85
C ALA A 4 1.36 15.90 46.12
N VAL A 5 0.60 15.89 47.22
CA VAL A 5 -0.21 17.05 47.63
C VAL A 5 0.67 18.25 47.97
N LYS A 6 1.78 18.03 48.70
CA LYS A 6 2.79 19.07 48.96
C LYS A 6 3.42 19.63 47.68
N ALA A 7 3.47 18.84 46.60
CA ALA A 7 3.96 19.25 45.29
C ALA A 7 2.87 19.85 44.37
N GLY A 8 1.63 20.03 44.87
CA GLY A 8 0.54 20.68 44.15
C GLY A 8 -0.49 19.75 43.51
N ALA A 9 -0.45 18.44 43.79
CA ALA A 9 -1.51 17.52 43.37
C ALA A 9 -2.78 17.70 44.22
N PRO A 10 -3.99 17.46 43.67
CA PRO A 10 -5.23 17.49 44.44
C PRO A 10 -5.22 16.49 45.62
N GLU A 11 -5.87 16.87 46.71
CA GLU A 11 -6.22 15.92 47.77
C GLU A 11 -7.09 14.79 47.19
N ASN A 12 -6.91 13.57 47.68
CA ASN A 12 -7.63 12.35 47.26
C ASN A 12 -7.43 11.92 45.79
N ILE A 13 -6.40 12.40 45.08
CA ILE A 13 -6.08 11.92 43.71
C ILE A 13 -5.71 10.42 43.65
N ILE A 14 -5.21 9.85 44.75
CA ILE A 14 -4.94 8.42 44.91
C ILE A 14 -5.81 7.92 46.05
N GLY A 15 -6.57 6.86 45.80
CA GLY A 15 -7.32 6.11 46.81
C GLY A 15 -6.89 4.65 46.87
N TRP A 16 -7.16 4.00 47.99
CA TRP A 16 -6.96 2.56 48.19
C TRP A 16 -8.11 2.00 49.03
N ILE A 17 -8.19 0.67 49.10
CA ILE A 17 -9.17 -0.05 49.90
C ILE A 17 -8.45 -0.57 51.15
N ASP A 18 -8.91 -0.20 52.34
CA ASP A 18 -8.30 -0.67 53.59
C ASP A 18 -8.62 -2.16 53.86
N GLU A 19 -9.86 -2.58 53.57
CA GLU A 19 -10.33 -3.96 53.74
C GLU A 19 -10.81 -4.55 52.39
N PRO A 20 -9.90 -5.17 51.59
CA PRO A 20 -10.25 -5.64 50.25
C PRO A 20 -11.16 -6.86 50.28
N THR A 21 -12.21 -6.84 49.45
CA THR A 21 -13.07 -7.99 49.18
C THR A 21 -13.24 -8.20 47.66
N VAL A 22 -13.48 -9.43 47.23
CA VAL A 22 -13.71 -9.77 45.81
C VAL A 22 -14.88 -8.97 45.22
N ALA A 23 -15.94 -8.78 46.01
CA ALA A 23 -17.11 -8.00 45.60
C ALA A 23 -16.75 -6.52 45.36
N LEU A 24 -15.96 -5.92 46.25
CA LEU A 24 -15.56 -4.52 46.16
C LEU A 24 -14.57 -4.29 45.01
N SER A 25 -13.57 -5.15 44.84
CA SER A 25 -12.66 -5.08 43.69
C SER A 25 -13.40 -5.24 42.36
N GLY A 26 -14.39 -6.15 42.32
CA GLY A 26 -15.23 -6.36 41.14
C GLY A 26 -16.10 -5.14 40.81
N LEU A 27 -16.60 -4.43 41.82
CA LEU A 27 -17.31 -3.17 41.62
C LEU A 27 -16.38 -2.09 41.05
N ILE A 28 -15.21 -1.88 41.66
CA ILE A 28 -14.25 -0.84 41.22
C ILE A 28 -13.78 -1.08 39.79
N MET A 29 -13.46 -2.33 39.42
CA MET A 29 -13.07 -2.67 38.04
C MET A 29 -14.17 -2.40 37.01
N ARG A 30 -15.45 -2.45 37.43
CA ARG A 30 -16.60 -2.09 36.57
C ARG A 30 -16.83 -0.59 36.47
N GLU A 31 -16.45 0.17 37.49
CA GLU A 31 -16.63 1.64 37.53
C GLU A 31 -15.44 2.39 36.92
N ALA A 32 -14.22 1.85 36.98
CA ALA A 32 -13.01 2.50 36.49
C ALA A 32 -12.99 2.68 34.96
N ASP A 33 -12.28 3.71 34.48
CA ASP A 33 -12.06 3.94 33.04
C ASP A 33 -11.08 2.93 32.43
N CYS A 34 -10.09 2.51 33.22
CA CYS A 34 -9.10 1.51 32.84
C CYS A 34 -8.61 0.77 34.09
N THR A 35 -8.40 -0.54 33.98
CA THR A 35 -7.83 -1.36 35.05
C THR A 35 -6.40 -1.77 34.71
N LEU A 36 -5.43 -1.32 35.51
CA LEU A 36 -4.07 -1.87 35.50
C LEU A 36 -4.02 -3.05 36.48
N ALA A 37 -4.06 -4.27 35.98
CA ALA A 37 -4.14 -5.48 36.79
C ALA A 37 -2.81 -6.23 36.82
N THR A 38 -2.26 -6.41 38.03
CA THR A 38 -1.12 -7.29 38.28
C THR A 38 -1.55 -8.44 39.18
N GLY A 39 -1.13 -9.66 38.86
CA GLY A 39 -1.44 -10.84 39.65
C GLY A 39 -1.64 -12.10 38.81
N GLY A 40 -2.13 -13.16 39.43
CA GLY A 40 -2.33 -14.44 38.75
C GLY A 40 -3.43 -14.41 37.67
N PRO A 41 -3.59 -15.51 36.91
CA PRO A 41 -4.53 -15.60 35.79
C PRO A 41 -5.98 -15.22 36.14
N GLY A 42 -6.42 -15.48 37.37
CA GLY A 42 -7.76 -15.10 37.85
C GLY A 42 -7.98 -13.59 37.92
N MET A 43 -6.98 -12.82 38.37
CA MET A 43 -7.07 -11.35 38.46
C MET A 43 -7.10 -10.73 37.06
N VAL A 44 -6.20 -11.17 36.18
CA VAL A 44 -6.17 -10.71 34.78
C VAL A 44 -7.50 -11.01 34.09
N ARG A 45 -8.00 -12.23 34.23
CA ARG A 45 -9.31 -12.62 33.68
C ARG A 45 -10.43 -11.75 34.23
N ALA A 46 -10.45 -11.47 35.53
CA ALA A 46 -11.46 -10.62 36.14
C ALA A 46 -11.40 -9.17 35.61
N ALA A 47 -10.20 -8.60 35.45
CA ALA A 47 -10.01 -7.26 34.91
C ALA A 47 -10.51 -7.17 33.46
N TYR A 48 -10.13 -8.10 32.58
CA TYR A 48 -10.64 -8.12 31.20
C TYR A 48 -12.14 -8.46 31.11
N SER A 49 -12.67 -9.20 32.08
CA SER A 49 -14.11 -9.53 32.14
C SER A 49 -14.96 -8.46 32.84
N SER A 50 -14.36 -7.35 33.30
CA SER A 50 -15.12 -6.29 33.98
C SER A 50 -15.97 -5.45 33.03
N GLY A 51 -15.76 -5.57 31.72
CA GLY A 51 -16.40 -4.75 30.70
C GLY A 51 -15.72 -3.40 30.47
N LYS A 52 -14.56 -3.16 31.10
CA LYS A 52 -13.73 -1.97 30.91
C LYS A 52 -12.38 -2.35 30.27
N PRO A 53 -11.71 -1.41 29.57
CA PRO A 53 -10.33 -1.61 29.13
C PRO A 53 -9.44 -2.04 30.29
N ALA A 54 -8.59 -3.04 30.06
CA ALA A 54 -7.65 -3.52 31.04
C ALA A 54 -6.26 -3.68 30.43
N VAL A 55 -5.25 -3.42 31.25
CA VAL A 55 -3.85 -3.75 31.02
C VAL A 55 -3.49 -4.78 32.08
N GLY A 56 -3.63 -6.06 31.73
CA GLY A 56 -3.34 -7.17 32.63
C GLY A 56 -1.94 -7.74 32.42
N VAL A 57 -1.32 -8.19 33.51
CA VAL A 57 -0.07 -8.97 33.49
C VAL A 57 -0.32 -10.33 34.10
N GLY A 58 -0.07 -11.38 33.31
CA GLY A 58 -0.29 -12.77 33.70
C GLY A 58 0.92 -13.41 34.40
N ALA A 59 0.76 -14.68 34.74
CA ALA A 59 1.79 -15.49 35.40
C ALA A 59 3.07 -15.66 34.56
N GLY A 60 4.19 -15.88 35.25
CA GLY A 60 5.50 -16.14 34.66
C GLY A 60 6.11 -17.47 35.11
N ASN A 61 6.19 -18.44 34.20
CA ASN A 61 6.98 -19.66 34.38
C ASN A 61 8.27 -19.61 33.56
N THR A 62 9.23 -18.77 33.96
CA THR A 62 10.41 -18.45 33.15
C THR A 62 11.46 -19.56 33.17
N PRO A 63 11.73 -20.25 32.04
CA PRO A 63 12.84 -21.20 31.93
C PRO A 63 14.13 -20.49 31.50
N ALA A 64 15.27 -20.99 32.00
CA ALA A 64 16.60 -20.63 31.52
C ALA A 64 17.32 -21.84 30.90
N ILE A 65 17.76 -21.74 29.65
CA ILE A 65 18.64 -22.76 29.04
C ILE A 65 20.10 -22.41 29.32
N VAL A 66 20.92 -23.39 29.68
CA VAL A 66 22.38 -23.26 29.76
C VAL A 66 23.01 -24.18 28.72
N ASP A 67 23.49 -23.58 27.63
CA ASP A 67 24.17 -24.27 26.53
C ASP A 67 25.60 -24.67 26.93
N SER A 68 26.16 -25.65 26.22
CA SER A 68 27.53 -26.13 26.37
C SER A 68 28.60 -25.04 26.25
N THR A 69 28.32 -23.99 25.47
CA THR A 69 29.22 -22.87 25.22
C THR A 69 29.05 -21.72 26.21
N ALA A 70 28.12 -21.83 27.16
CA ALA A 70 27.84 -20.78 28.13
C ALA A 70 29.02 -20.54 29.08
N ASP A 71 29.19 -19.29 29.52
CA ASP A 71 30.01 -19.00 30.71
C ASP A 71 29.26 -19.51 31.96
N ILE A 72 29.69 -20.66 32.46
CA ILE A 72 29.06 -21.35 33.59
C ILE A 72 29.07 -20.50 34.86
N LYS A 73 30.13 -19.71 35.09
CA LYS A 73 30.24 -18.86 36.29
C LYS A 73 29.26 -17.69 36.20
N LEU A 74 29.15 -17.08 35.03
CA LEU A 74 28.18 -16.02 34.77
C LEU A 74 26.75 -16.55 34.90
N ALA A 75 26.45 -17.70 34.27
CA ALA A 75 25.13 -18.30 34.26
C ALA A 75 24.67 -18.65 35.69
N ALA A 76 25.51 -19.36 36.45
CA ALA A 76 25.19 -19.73 37.83
C ALA A 76 25.00 -18.49 38.73
N SER A 77 25.88 -17.49 38.61
CA SER A 77 25.75 -16.23 39.37
C SER A 77 24.49 -15.47 39.04
N SER A 78 24.14 -15.39 37.76
CA SER A 78 22.98 -14.64 37.26
C SER A 78 21.68 -15.29 37.70
N ILE A 79 21.58 -16.62 37.58
CA ILE A 79 20.40 -17.37 38.03
C ILE A 79 20.21 -17.23 39.55
N LEU A 80 21.29 -17.32 40.34
CA LEU A 80 21.24 -17.08 41.79
C LEU A 80 20.86 -15.63 42.11
N LEU A 81 21.46 -14.65 41.44
CA LEU A 81 21.14 -13.23 41.63
C LEU A 81 19.65 -12.96 41.36
N SER A 82 19.13 -13.49 40.27
CA SER A 82 17.74 -13.36 39.87
C SER A 82 16.80 -14.02 40.89
N LYS A 83 17.09 -15.26 41.31
CA LYS A 83 16.22 -16.01 42.24
C LYS A 83 16.30 -15.60 43.69
N THR A 84 17.39 -14.95 44.10
CA THR A 84 17.51 -14.37 45.45
C THR A 84 16.98 -12.95 45.53
N PHE A 85 16.89 -12.25 44.40
CA PHE A 85 16.29 -10.92 44.35
C PHE A 85 14.82 -11.00 44.75
N ASP A 86 14.49 -10.31 45.85
CA ASP A 86 13.18 -10.37 46.52
C ASP A 86 12.70 -11.82 46.77
N ASN A 87 13.63 -12.71 47.12
CA ASN A 87 13.40 -14.15 47.30
C ASN A 87 12.65 -14.81 46.13
N GLY A 88 12.87 -14.35 44.90
CA GLY A 88 12.27 -14.93 43.70
C GLY A 88 10.78 -14.61 43.55
N MET A 89 10.27 -13.60 44.26
CA MET A 89 8.89 -13.12 44.14
C MET A 89 8.62 -12.45 42.79
N ILE A 90 9.64 -11.91 42.13
CA ILE A 90 9.52 -11.32 40.80
C ILE A 90 9.11 -12.41 39.78
N CYS A 91 8.01 -12.20 39.05
CA CYS A 91 7.44 -13.13 38.08
C CYS A 91 8.37 -13.49 36.92
N ALA A 92 9.35 -12.64 36.61
CA ALA A 92 10.38 -12.92 35.60
C ALA A 92 11.55 -13.76 36.13
N SER A 93 11.61 -14.07 37.43
CA SER A 93 12.69 -14.90 37.98
C SER A 93 12.67 -16.32 37.40
N GLU A 94 13.84 -16.95 37.25
CA GLU A 94 13.98 -18.29 36.68
C GLU A 94 13.27 -19.33 37.55
N GLN A 95 12.16 -19.88 37.09
CA GLN A 95 11.46 -20.94 37.80
C GLN A 95 12.10 -22.31 37.56
N SER A 96 12.81 -22.43 36.44
CA SER A 96 13.52 -23.62 36.02
C SER A 96 14.81 -23.29 35.25
N VAL A 97 15.79 -24.18 35.36
CA VAL A 97 16.99 -24.18 34.54
C VAL A 97 17.11 -25.52 33.81
N ILE A 98 17.44 -25.48 32.53
CA ILE A 98 17.60 -26.64 31.65
C ILE A 98 19.04 -26.63 31.16
N VAL A 99 19.84 -27.58 31.62
CA VAL A 99 21.29 -27.60 31.40
C VAL A 99 21.65 -28.76 30.49
N LEU A 100 22.50 -28.48 29.49
CA LEU A 100 22.99 -29.52 28.57
C LEU A 100 23.86 -30.55 29.29
N ALA A 101 23.78 -31.80 28.81
CA ALA A 101 24.30 -32.96 29.51
C ALA A 101 25.81 -32.92 29.79
N ASP A 102 26.58 -32.28 28.91
CA ASP A 102 28.04 -32.15 28.95
C ASP A 102 28.53 -31.13 30.00
N VAL A 103 27.76 -30.07 30.25
CA VAL A 103 28.08 -29.04 31.26
C VAL A 103 27.27 -29.18 32.56
N TYR A 104 26.36 -30.16 32.65
CA TYR A 104 25.44 -30.35 33.79
C TYR A 104 26.14 -30.43 35.16
N GLU A 105 27.16 -31.29 35.28
CA GLU A 105 27.86 -31.50 36.56
C GLU A 105 28.75 -30.31 36.94
N GLU A 106 29.33 -29.61 35.95
CA GLU A 106 30.12 -28.41 36.17
C GLU A 106 29.23 -27.28 36.68
N PHE A 107 28.11 -27.03 36.00
CA PHE A 107 27.12 -26.03 36.42
C PHE A 107 26.56 -26.32 37.82
N LYS A 108 26.25 -27.59 38.13
CA LYS A 108 25.79 -28.00 39.46
C LYS A 108 26.80 -27.66 40.56
N LYS A 109 28.08 -28.00 40.36
CA LYS A 109 29.14 -27.68 41.32
C LYS A 109 29.30 -26.18 41.51
N GLU A 110 29.23 -25.41 40.43
CA GLU A 110 29.33 -23.95 40.48
C GLU A 110 28.15 -23.33 41.25
N MET A 111 26.93 -23.82 41.03
CA MET A 111 25.74 -23.40 41.78
C MET A 111 25.86 -23.72 43.28
N GLN A 112 26.33 -24.93 43.63
CA GLN A 112 26.59 -25.32 45.03
C GLN A 112 27.63 -24.40 45.69
N TYR A 113 28.75 -24.16 45.02
CA TYR A 113 29.81 -23.27 45.50
C TYR A 113 29.29 -21.85 45.80
N ARG A 114 28.34 -21.36 44.99
CA ARG A 114 27.74 -20.03 45.14
C ARG A 114 26.58 -19.96 46.14
N GLY A 115 26.22 -21.08 46.78
CA GLY A 115 25.26 -21.14 47.89
C GLY A 115 23.89 -21.74 47.55
N ALA A 116 23.76 -22.47 46.44
CA ALA A 116 22.56 -23.26 46.15
C ALA A 116 22.56 -24.60 46.92
N TYR A 117 21.48 -24.91 47.63
CA TYR A 117 21.33 -26.19 48.31
C TYR A 117 20.59 -27.17 47.38
N PHE A 118 21.28 -28.24 46.97
CA PHE A 118 20.69 -29.29 46.14
C PHE A 118 20.01 -30.33 47.01
N LEU A 119 18.72 -30.54 46.74
CA LEU A 119 17.86 -31.42 47.53
C LEU A 119 18.19 -32.89 47.25
N THR A 120 18.22 -33.70 48.30
CA THR A 120 18.19 -35.17 48.17
C THR A 120 16.84 -35.61 47.57
N PRO A 121 16.71 -36.85 47.05
CA PRO A 121 15.43 -37.34 46.54
C PRO A 121 14.28 -37.24 47.56
N GLN A 122 14.56 -37.53 48.84
CA GLN A 122 13.58 -37.46 49.92
C GLN A 122 13.17 -36.02 50.25
N GLU A 123 14.11 -35.08 50.26
CA GLU A 123 13.81 -33.65 50.45
C GLU A 123 13.07 -33.07 49.24
N THR A 124 13.40 -33.51 48.02
CA THR A 124 12.69 -33.11 46.80
C THR A 124 11.21 -33.48 46.88
N ASP A 125 10.89 -34.71 47.33
CA ASP A 125 9.50 -35.14 47.53
C ASP A 125 8.76 -34.35 48.62
N LYS A 126 9.47 -33.94 49.67
CA LYS A 126 8.92 -33.05 50.71
C LYS A 126 8.60 -31.66 50.16
N VAL A 127 9.51 -31.10 49.36
CA VAL A 127 9.32 -29.79 48.74
C VAL A 127 8.20 -29.83 47.70
N ARG A 128 8.07 -30.89 46.88
CA ARG A 128 6.93 -31.09 45.95
C ARG A 128 5.58 -30.84 46.62
N LYS A 129 5.35 -31.50 47.75
CA LYS A 129 4.10 -31.39 48.55
C LYS A 129 3.89 -30.02 49.18
N THR A 130 4.92 -29.18 49.21
CA THR A 130 4.89 -27.85 49.80
C THR A 130 4.70 -26.75 48.75
N ILE A 131 5.04 -27.01 47.47
CA ILE A 131 4.88 -26.06 46.35
C ILE A 131 3.40 -25.83 46.06
N LEU A 132 2.63 -26.91 45.86
CA LEU A 132 1.19 -26.82 45.54
C LEU A 132 0.34 -27.37 46.68
N ILE A 133 -0.69 -26.62 47.08
CA ILE A 133 -1.75 -27.07 48.00
C ILE A 133 -3.08 -26.99 47.24
N ASN A 134 -3.79 -28.11 47.14
CA ASN A 134 -5.06 -28.23 46.41
C ASN A 134 -4.99 -27.74 44.95
N GLY A 135 -3.86 -27.97 44.28
CA GLY A 135 -3.64 -27.58 42.88
C GLY A 135 -3.33 -26.10 42.63
N ALA A 136 -3.17 -25.30 43.70
CA ALA A 136 -2.74 -23.91 43.61
C ALA A 136 -1.41 -23.69 44.33
N LEU A 137 -0.67 -22.66 43.92
CA LEU A 137 0.58 -22.26 44.58
C LEU A 137 0.35 -21.98 46.07
N ASN A 138 1.18 -22.57 46.92
CA ASN A 138 1.10 -22.36 48.36
C ASN A 138 1.53 -20.94 48.72
N ALA A 139 0.57 -20.08 49.06
CA ALA A 139 0.83 -18.69 49.44
C ALA A 139 1.84 -18.54 50.61
N LYS A 140 2.03 -19.59 51.43
CA LYS A 140 2.99 -19.56 52.55
C LYS A 140 4.45 -19.64 52.12
N ILE A 141 4.75 -20.05 50.88
CA ILE A 141 6.14 -20.11 50.38
C ILE A 141 6.55 -18.88 49.57
N VAL A 142 5.58 -18.11 49.08
CA VAL A 142 5.83 -16.94 48.22
C VAL A 142 6.68 -15.90 48.96
N GLY A 143 7.77 -15.47 48.33
CA GLY A 143 8.72 -14.48 48.88
C GLY A 143 9.44 -14.90 50.18
N GLN A 144 9.32 -16.16 50.62
CA GLN A 144 10.02 -16.65 51.82
C GLN A 144 11.44 -17.09 51.50
N SER A 145 12.32 -17.09 52.52
CA SER A 145 13.69 -17.58 52.37
C SER A 145 13.74 -19.10 52.16
N ALA A 146 14.82 -19.58 51.55
CA ALA A 146 15.06 -21.01 51.30
C ALA A 146 14.98 -21.85 52.60
N CYS A 147 15.62 -21.39 53.69
CA CYS A 147 15.56 -22.08 54.99
C CYS A 147 14.13 -22.19 55.53
N LYS A 148 13.31 -21.15 55.38
CA LYS A 148 11.92 -21.19 55.86
C LYS A 148 11.07 -22.17 55.05
N ILE A 149 11.30 -22.26 53.74
CA ILE A 149 10.62 -23.24 52.87
C ILE A 149 11.04 -24.67 53.22
N ALA A 150 12.32 -24.90 53.50
CA ALA A 150 12.80 -26.18 53.99
C ALA A 150 12.06 -26.60 55.28
N ASN A 151 11.98 -25.69 56.26
CA ASN A 151 11.31 -25.95 57.53
C ASN A 151 9.81 -26.23 57.33
N LEU A 152 9.14 -25.48 56.46
CA LEU A 152 7.74 -25.75 56.06
C LEU A 152 7.57 -27.12 55.38
N SER A 153 8.61 -27.59 54.69
CA SER A 153 8.65 -28.91 54.05
C SER A 153 9.05 -30.04 55.02
N GLY A 154 9.42 -29.72 56.26
CA GLY A 154 9.77 -30.69 57.31
C GLY A 154 11.22 -31.19 57.25
N PHE A 155 12.17 -30.32 56.90
CA PHE A 155 13.62 -30.52 57.07
C PHE A 155 14.34 -29.18 57.26
N ASP A 156 15.57 -29.18 57.77
CA ASP A 156 16.37 -27.96 57.93
C ASP A 156 17.42 -27.86 56.83
N ALA A 157 17.46 -26.74 56.10
CA ALA A 157 18.53 -26.44 55.15
C ALA A 157 19.67 -25.67 55.86
N PRO A 158 20.95 -25.81 55.44
CA PRO A 158 22.08 -25.09 56.03
C PRO A 158 21.85 -23.58 56.09
N GLU A 159 22.27 -22.96 57.19
CA GLU A 159 22.18 -21.52 57.38
C GLU A 159 22.95 -20.77 56.29
N GLY A 160 22.32 -19.79 55.65
CA GLY A 160 22.90 -19.07 54.50
C GLY A 160 22.61 -19.71 53.12
N SER A 161 21.84 -20.80 53.06
CA SER A 161 21.34 -21.35 51.78
C SER A 161 20.53 -20.30 51.03
N LYS A 162 20.93 -19.99 49.80
CA LYS A 162 20.33 -18.94 48.98
C LYS A 162 19.05 -19.41 48.27
N ILE A 163 19.11 -20.61 47.70
CA ILE A 163 18.00 -21.24 46.97
C ILE A 163 17.97 -22.75 47.24
N LEU A 164 16.81 -23.37 47.03
CA LEU A 164 16.62 -24.82 47.03
C LEU A 164 16.52 -25.32 45.58
N VAL A 165 17.39 -26.24 45.18
CA VAL A 165 17.42 -26.79 43.82
C VAL A 165 16.96 -28.25 43.83
N GLY A 166 15.85 -28.53 43.15
CA GLY A 166 15.36 -29.89 42.93
C GLY A 166 15.76 -30.40 41.56
N GLU A 167 16.47 -31.52 41.50
CA GLU A 167 16.76 -32.22 40.25
C GLU A 167 15.54 -33.06 39.84
N VAL A 168 14.90 -32.67 38.74
CA VAL A 168 13.64 -33.26 38.27
C VAL A 168 13.71 -33.62 36.78
N LYS A 169 12.85 -34.54 36.34
CA LYS A 169 12.88 -35.10 34.97
C LYS A 169 11.69 -34.69 34.12
N SER A 170 10.49 -34.67 34.68
CA SER A 170 9.26 -34.36 33.96
C SER A 170 9.03 -32.85 33.90
N VAL A 171 8.69 -32.34 32.73
CA VAL A 171 8.25 -30.95 32.54
C VAL A 171 6.73 -30.82 32.48
N ASP A 172 6.01 -31.92 32.71
CA ASP A 172 4.55 -31.94 32.69
C ASP A 172 3.99 -31.23 33.91
N LEU A 173 2.76 -30.70 33.78
CA LEU A 173 2.00 -30.08 34.86
C LEU A 173 1.81 -30.97 36.11
N SER A 174 2.01 -32.29 36.00
CA SER A 174 1.97 -33.19 37.16
C SER A 174 3.20 -33.08 38.05
N GLU A 175 4.31 -32.53 37.58
CA GLU A 175 5.50 -32.25 38.38
C GLU A 175 5.35 -30.88 39.03
N GLU A 176 5.29 -30.82 40.37
CA GLU A 176 5.10 -29.56 41.10
C GLU A 176 6.26 -28.59 40.88
N PHE A 177 7.47 -29.12 40.61
CA PHE A 177 8.63 -28.32 40.21
C PHE A 177 8.51 -27.72 38.80
N ALA A 178 7.51 -28.05 37.99
CA ALA A 178 7.31 -27.46 36.66
C ALA A 178 6.51 -26.13 36.69
N HIS A 179 5.85 -25.79 37.80
CA HIS A 179 4.95 -24.63 37.91
C HIS A 179 5.68 -23.31 38.21
N GLU A 180 4.99 -22.18 38.19
CA GLU A 180 5.49 -20.95 38.79
C GLU A 180 5.52 -21.06 40.33
N LYS A 181 6.63 -20.68 40.99
CA LYS A 181 6.80 -20.87 42.44
C LYS A 181 6.93 -19.58 43.25
N LEU A 182 7.25 -18.45 42.61
CA LEU A 182 7.44 -17.11 43.23
C LEU A 182 8.23 -17.14 44.56
N SER A 183 9.25 -18.00 44.61
CA SER A 183 10.04 -18.35 45.79
C SER A 183 11.46 -18.73 45.36
N PRO A 184 12.44 -18.86 46.27
CA PRO A 184 13.80 -19.26 45.94
C PRO A 184 13.93 -20.79 45.72
N VAL A 185 12.88 -21.43 45.18
CA VAL A 185 12.88 -22.82 44.72
C VAL A 185 13.11 -22.84 43.21
N LEU A 186 14.08 -23.64 42.76
CA LEU A 186 14.47 -23.77 41.36
C LEU A 186 14.41 -25.24 40.94
N ALA A 187 13.81 -25.51 39.77
CA ALA A 187 13.88 -26.82 39.15
C ALA A 187 15.11 -26.90 38.24
N MET A 188 15.89 -27.99 38.32
CA MET A 188 17.03 -28.23 37.42
C MET A 188 16.78 -29.48 36.59
N TYR A 189 16.70 -29.28 35.26
CA TYR A 189 16.49 -30.33 34.27
C TYR A 189 17.78 -30.62 33.51
N LYS A 190 18.03 -31.90 33.23
CA LYS A 190 19.10 -32.34 32.32
C LYS A 190 18.53 -32.52 30.91
N ALA A 191 19.09 -31.83 29.93
CA ALA A 191 18.74 -32.00 28.53
C ALA A 191 19.81 -32.80 27.79
N LYS A 192 19.40 -33.67 26.87
CA LYS A 192 20.32 -34.51 26.09
C LYS A 192 21.16 -33.68 25.11
N ASP A 193 20.50 -32.74 24.47
CA ASP A 193 21.03 -31.82 23.46
C ASP A 193 20.23 -30.51 23.48
N PHE A 194 20.62 -29.56 22.63
CA PHE A 194 19.99 -28.25 22.56
C PHE A 194 18.51 -28.33 22.14
N ASP A 195 18.14 -29.31 21.32
CA ASP A 195 16.78 -29.47 20.82
C ASP A 195 15.85 -29.96 21.94
N ASP A 196 16.30 -30.94 22.72
CA ASP A 196 15.61 -31.37 23.94
C ASP A 196 15.48 -30.22 24.94
N ALA A 197 16.50 -29.35 25.06
CA ALA A 197 16.44 -28.18 25.94
C ALA A 197 15.36 -27.18 25.50
N VAL A 198 15.32 -26.86 24.20
CA VAL A 198 14.31 -25.96 23.61
C VAL A 198 12.91 -26.55 23.77
N ASN A 199 12.71 -27.83 23.50
CA ASN A 199 11.41 -28.51 23.65
C ASN A 199 10.90 -28.49 25.10
N LYS A 200 11.80 -28.71 26.08
CA LYS A 200 11.46 -28.59 27.50
C LYS A 200 11.07 -27.18 27.88
N ALA A 201 11.84 -26.18 27.44
CA ALA A 201 11.55 -24.77 27.71
C ALA A 201 10.20 -24.35 27.10
N GLU A 202 9.92 -24.74 25.85
CA GLU A 202 8.65 -24.45 25.18
C GLU A 202 7.47 -25.07 25.93
N LYS A 203 7.61 -26.31 26.41
CA LYS A 203 6.57 -26.98 27.20
C LYS A 203 6.29 -26.26 28.52
N LEU A 204 7.32 -25.88 29.26
CA LEU A 204 7.17 -25.16 30.53
C LEU A 204 6.50 -23.79 30.34
N ILE A 205 6.86 -23.09 29.26
CA ILE A 205 6.22 -21.81 28.88
C ILE A 205 4.76 -22.06 28.52
N ALA A 206 4.46 -23.09 27.73
CA ALA A 206 3.10 -23.37 27.29
C ALA A 206 2.15 -23.67 28.45
N ASP A 207 2.66 -24.31 29.49
CA ASP A 207 1.88 -24.78 30.61
C ASP A 207 1.65 -23.69 31.69
N GLY A 208 2.48 -22.64 31.75
CA GLY A 208 2.32 -21.61 32.80
C GLY A 208 3.04 -20.27 32.61
N GLY A 209 3.71 -20.05 31.47
CA GLY A 209 4.53 -18.85 31.24
C GLY A 209 4.34 -18.17 29.89
N TYR A 210 3.27 -18.51 29.16
CA TYR A 210 3.06 -18.01 27.81
C TYR A 210 3.12 -16.49 27.75
N GLY A 211 3.98 -16.00 26.86
CA GLY A 211 4.16 -14.58 26.62
C GLY A 211 4.98 -13.83 27.68
N HIS A 212 5.32 -14.45 28.82
CA HIS A 212 6.01 -13.75 29.90
C HIS A 212 7.50 -13.53 29.58
N THR A 213 8.39 -14.42 30.06
CA THR A 213 9.84 -14.23 29.90
C THR A 213 10.51 -15.59 29.77
N SER A 214 11.53 -15.70 28.91
CA SER A 214 12.44 -16.84 28.81
C SER A 214 13.89 -16.35 28.79
N ALA A 215 14.82 -17.21 29.18
CA ALA A 215 16.24 -16.90 29.15
C ALA A 215 17.11 -18.01 28.55
N ILE A 216 18.27 -17.61 28.06
CA ILE A 216 19.32 -18.50 27.56
C ILE A 216 20.69 -17.95 27.93
N TYR A 217 21.58 -18.84 28.35
CA TYR A 217 23.00 -18.59 28.53
C TYR A 217 23.75 -19.36 27.45
N ILE A 218 24.47 -18.65 26.58
CA ILE A 218 25.10 -19.19 25.35
C ILE A 218 26.17 -18.23 24.81
N ASN A 219 27.15 -18.75 24.07
CA ASN A 219 28.08 -17.89 23.34
C ASN A 219 27.42 -17.32 22.07
N THR A 220 27.09 -16.03 22.09
CA THR A 220 26.40 -15.35 20.99
C THR A 220 27.25 -15.17 19.73
N LEU A 221 28.58 -15.30 19.83
CA LEU A 221 29.48 -15.15 18.69
C LEU A 221 29.59 -16.42 17.86
N THR A 222 29.46 -17.59 18.48
CA THR A 222 29.65 -18.89 17.80
C THR A 222 28.35 -19.62 17.51
N GLU A 223 27.30 -19.42 18.31
CA GLU A 223 26.08 -20.23 18.28
C GLU A 223 24.86 -19.51 17.66
N GLY A 224 25.06 -18.76 16.58
CA GLY A 224 23.99 -17.99 15.92
C GLY A 224 22.76 -18.83 15.53
N ASP A 225 22.96 -20.05 15.01
CA ASP A 225 21.87 -20.93 14.57
C ASP A 225 21.02 -21.45 15.74
N LYS A 226 21.67 -21.81 16.86
CA LYS A 226 20.97 -22.23 18.08
C LYS A 226 20.17 -21.08 18.67
N LEU A 227 20.74 -19.87 18.67
CA LEU A 227 20.05 -18.68 19.15
C LEU A 227 18.80 -18.38 18.30
N ALA A 228 18.93 -18.37 16.97
CA ALA A 228 17.81 -18.16 16.05
C ALA A 228 16.70 -19.23 16.23
N LYS A 229 17.10 -20.49 16.47
CA LYS A 229 16.15 -21.56 16.78
C LYS A 229 15.40 -21.30 18.08
N TRP A 230 16.10 -20.95 19.15
CA TRP A 230 15.49 -20.65 20.44
C TRP A 230 14.55 -19.43 20.36
N GLU A 231 14.98 -18.34 19.74
CA GLU A 231 14.17 -17.13 19.54
C GLU A 231 12.87 -17.42 18.80
N LYS A 232 12.92 -18.27 17.77
CA LYS A 232 11.74 -18.68 17.00
C LYS A 232 10.78 -19.58 17.81
N SER A 233 11.31 -20.41 18.70
CA SER A 233 10.53 -21.36 19.49
C SER A 233 9.89 -20.74 20.73
N MET A 234 10.56 -19.82 21.41
CA MET A 234 10.06 -19.26 22.67
C MET A 234 8.93 -18.26 22.44
N LYS A 235 7.69 -18.67 22.75
CA LYS A 235 6.51 -17.78 22.77
C LYS A 235 6.50 -16.90 24.02
N THR A 236 7.48 -16.01 24.16
CA THR A 236 7.63 -15.05 25.27
C THR A 236 7.93 -13.66 24.74
N CYS A 237 7.38 -12.61 25.35
CA CYS A 237 7.60 -11.23 24.91
C CYS A 237 8.97 -10.69 25.31
N ARG A 238 9.64 -11.33 26.27
CA ARG A 238 11.02 -11.04 26.68
C ARG A 238 11.87 -12.31 26.56
N CYS A 239 12.79 -12.30 25.61
CA CYS A 239 13.77 -13.35 25.40
C CYS A 239 15.13 -12.79 25.84
N LEU A 240 15.63 -13.26 26.98
CA LEU A 240 16.80 -12.71 27.65
C LEU A 240 18.03 -13.56 27.38
N ILE A 241 19.10 -12.95 26.89
CA ILE A 241 20.33 -13.67 26.51
C ILE A 241 21.45 -13.24 27.45
N ASN A 242 22.07 -14.18 28.16
CA ASN A 242 23.18 -13.96 29.09
C ASN A 242 22.90 -12.90 30.17
N THR A 243 21.65 -12.80 30.62
CA THR A 243 21.26 -11.86 31.70
C THR A 243 20.39 -12.57 32.75
N PRO A 244 20.48 -12.16 34.03
CA PRO A 244 19.59 -12.67 35.07
C PRO A 244 18.14 -12.27 34.77
N SER A 245 17.20 -13.22 34.80
CA SER A 245 15.87 -13.00 34.21
C SER A 245 15.03 -11.95 34.93
N SER A 246 15.13 -11.84 36.26
CA SER A 246 14.43 -10.80 37.02
C SER A 246 14.86 -9.40 36.59
N GLN A 247 16.16 -9.10 36.64
CA GLN A 247 16.67 -7.76 36.32
C GLN A 247 16.65 -7.50 34.81
N GLY A 248 16.91 -8.52 33.99
CA GLY A 248 16.80 -8.43 32.54
C GLY A 248 15.35 -8.17 32.09
N GLY A 249 14.38 -8.85 32.70
CA GLY A 249 12.95 -8.71 32.37
C GLY A 249 12.36 -7.38 32.81
N ILE A 250 12.76 -6.87 33.98
CA ILE A 250 12.39 -5.52 34.44
C ILE A 250 12.94 -4.45 33.49
N GLY A 251 14.14 -4.66 32.93
CA GLY A 251 14.77 -3.80 31.94
C GLY A 251 15.75 -2.77 32.54
N ASP A 252 16.39 -2.00 31.65
CA ASP A 252 17.36 -0.93 31.90
C ASP A 252 18.72 -1.33 32.52
N LEU A 253 18.75 -2.30 33.44
CA LEU A 253 19.98 -2.66 34.17
C LEU A 253 20.97 -3.50 33.34
N TYR A 254 20.46 -4.51 32.63
CA TYR A 254 21.26 -5.44 31.84
C TYR A 254 21.00 -5.32 30.33
N ASN A 255 19.96 -4.57 29.96
CA ASN A 255 19.64 -4.26 28.58
C ASN A 255 18.96 -2.90 28.50
N PHE A 256 19.26 -2.13 27.45
CA PHE A 256 18.71 -0.78 27.23
C PHE A 256 17.52 -0.78 26.26
N LYS A 257 17.03 -1.98 25.88
CA LYS A 257 15.93 -2.16 24.93
C LYS A 257 14.58 -2.23 25.63
N LEU A 258 14.54 -2.84 26.82
CA LEU A 258 13.32 -2.96 27.61
C LEU A 258 13.19 -1.76 28.54
N LYS A 259 12.00 -1.15 28.53
CA LYS A 259 11.68 -0.06 29.46
C LYS A 259 11.59 -0.60 30.88
N PRO A 260 12.11 0.12 31.89
CA PRO A 260 12.02 -0.31 33.29
C PRO A 260 10.57 -0.40 33.73
N SER A 261 10.13 -1.58 34.17
CA SER A 261 8.80 -1.80 34.76
C SER A 261 8.74 -3.08 35.58
N LEU A 262 7.89 -3.11 36.59
CA LEU A 262 7.49 -4.34 37.30
C LEU A 262 6.21 -4.97 36.73
N THR A 263 5.60 -4.30 35.77
CA THR A 263 4.35 -4.72 35.13
C THR A 263 4.68 -5.20 33.72
N LEU A 264 4.92 -6.50 33.59
CA LEU A 264 5.47 -7.13 32.40
C LEU A 264 4.37 -7.75 31.52
N GLY A 265 3.86 -7.01 30.53
CA GLY A 265 2.78 -7.49 29.66
C GLY A 265 3.15 -8.76 28.89
N CYS A 266 2.29 -9.77 28.89
CA CYS A 266 2.56 -11.09 28.28
C CYS A 266 2.02 -11.21 26.84
N GLY A 267 1.47 -10.15 26.26
CA GLY A 267 0.76 -10.20 24.99
C GLY A 267 -0.41 -11.18 24.97
N SER A 268 -0.93 -11.40 23.76
CA SER A 268 -2.12 -12.23 23.53
C SER A 268 -1.90 -13.69 23.94
N TRP A 269 -0.66 -14.19 23.93
CA TRP A 269 -0.32 -15.53 24.41
C TRP A 269 -0.65 -15.73 25.90
N GLY A 270 -0.42 -14.72 26.73
CA GLY A 270 -0.78 -14.75 28.17
C GLY A 270 -2.16 -14.17 28.47
N GLY A 271 -3.01 -13.95 27.45
CA GLY A 271 -4.37 -13.46 27.62
C GLY A 271 -4.49 -11.96 27.92
N ASN A 272 -3.49 -11.15 27.55
CA ASN A 272 -3.53 -9.70 27.71
C ASN A 272 -3.21 -8.94 26.40
N SER A 273 -3.57 -7.66 26.35
CA SER A 273 -3.48 -6.82 25.15
C SER A 273 -2.13 -6.10 24.97
N VAL A 274 -1.19 -6.28 25.91
CA VAL A 274 0.10 -5.56 25.92
C VAL A 274 1.25 -6.56 25.95
N SER A 275 2.11 -6.53 24.94
CA SER A 275 3.31 -7.38 24.81
C SER A 275 4.61 -6.68 25.23
N GLU A 276 4.51 -5.60 26.02
CA GLU A 276 5.63 -4.77 26.44
C GLU A 276 5.71 -4.63 27.96
N ASN A 277 6.82 -4.09 28.45
CA ASN A 277 6.90 -3.56 29.80
C ASN A 277 5.99 -2.33 29.91
N VAL A 278 4.95 -2.45 30.75
CA VAL A 278 3.90 -1.45 30.85
C VAL A 278 4.47 -0.19 31.49
N GLY A 279 4.42 0.92 30.76
CA GLY A 279 4.70 2.26 31.27
C GLY A 279 3.57 3.25 30.97
N VAL A 280 3.85 4.53 31.23
CA VAL A 280 2.89 5.65 31.14
C VAL A 280 2.14 5.73 29.81
N LYS A 281 2.79 5.36 28.68
CA LYS A 281 2.15 5.41 27.35
C LYS A 281 0.87 4.57 27.22
N HIS A 282 0.71 3.56 28.06
CA HIS A 282 -0.46 2.68 28.07
C HIS A 282 -1.60 3.21 28.93
N LEU A 283 -1.36 4.27 29.71
CA LEU A 283 -2.31 4.87 30.65
C LEU A 283 -2.79 6.26 30.19
N ILE A 284 -2.45 6.66 28.96
CA ILE A 284 -2.85 7.94 28.37
C ILE A 284 -3.70 7.72 27.12
N ASN A 285 -4.66 8.62 26.90
CA ASN A 285 -5.38 8.71 25.65
C ASN A 285 -4.67 9.71 24.73
N ILE A 286 -4.15 9.24 23.59
CA ILE A 286 -3.56 10.12 22.58
C ILE A 286 -4.69 10.61 21.66
N LYS A 287 -4.94 11.92 21.67
CA LYS A 287 -5.86 12.60 20.75
C LYS A 287 -5.07 13.23 19.61
N THR A 288 -5.36 12.83 18.38
CA THR A 288 -4.77 13.44 17.17
C THR A 288 -5.75 14.47 16.60
N VAL A 289 -5.28 15.70 16.42
CA VAL A 289 -6.02 16.75 15.69
C VAL A 289 -5.49 16.80 14.27
N ALA A 290 -6.36 16.55 13.28
CA ALA A 290 -6.02 16.54 11.87
C ALA A 290 -6.73 17.70 11.14
N GLU A 291 -5.96 18.58 10.52
CA GLU A 291 -6.46 19.69 9.70
C GLU A 291 -6.62 19.25 8.24
N ARG A 292 -7.58 19.84 7.51
CA ARG A 292 -7.68 19.64 6.05
C ARG A 292 -6.39 20.13 5.40
N ARG A 293 -5.77 19.27 4.58
CA ARG A 293 -4.63 19.62 3.74
C ARG A 293 -4.97 19.25 2.30
N GLU A 294 -4.60 20.13 1.37
CA GLU A 294 -4.72 19.84 -0.04
C GLU A 294 -3.72 18.76 -0.43
N ASN A 295 -4.15 17.84 -1.29
CA ASN A 295 -3.28 16.77 -1.73
C ASN A 295 -2.28 17.33 -2.73
N MET A 296 -1.01 16.94 -2.62
CA MET A 296 0.02 17.38 -3.57
C MET A 296 -0.31 16.88 -4.97
N LEU A 297 -0.46 17.82 -5.90
CA LEU A 297 -0.56 17.58 -7.34
C LEU A 297 0.78 17.82 -8.03
N TRP A 298 0.83 17.60 -9.33
CA TRP A 298 2.03 17.71 -10.14
C TRP A 298 1.69 18.15 -11.55
N PHE A 299 2.73 18.59 -12.25
CA PHE A 299 2.71 18.75 -13.69
C PHE A 299 3.89 17.98 -14.26
N ARG A 300 3.60 16.88 -14.95
CA ARG A 300 4.57 15.97 -15.56
C ARG A 300 4.27 15.91 -17.06
N CYS A 301 5.34 16.01 -17.85
CA CYS A 301 5.32 15.92 -19.30
C CYS A 301 6.61 15.24 -19.78
N PRO A 302 6.67 14.76 -21.04
CA PRO A 302 7.92 14.31 -21.64
C PRO A 302 9.01 15.36 -21.49
N SER A 303 10.24 14.91 -21.22
CA SER A 303 11.39 15.81 -21.05
C SER A 303 11.67 16.66 -22.30
N LYS A 304 11.26 16.16 -23.47
CA LYS A 304 11.44 16.79 -24.77
C LYS A 304 10.15 16.72 -25.57
N VAL A 305 9.67 17.86 -26.03
CA VAL A 305 8.50 17.94 -26.91
C VAL A 305 8.89 18.81 -28.10
N TYR A 306 9.15 18.18 -29.24
CA TYR A 306 9.45 18.87 -30.49
C TYR A 306 8.17 19.08 -31.26
N LEU A 307 8.04 20.27 -31.85
CA LEU A 307 6.86 20.70 -32.58
C LEU A 307 7.28 21.53 -33.78
N LYS A 308 6.32 21.78 -34.67
CA LYS A 308 6.42 22.39 -36.02
C LYS A 308 6.44 21.37 -37.15
N LYS A 309 5.85 21.76 -38.26
CA LYS A 309 5.95 21.04 -39.54
C LYS A 309 7.43 20.83 -39.92
N GLY A 310 7.80 19.58 -40.21
CA GLY A 310 9.13 19.17 -40.65
C GLY A 310 10.15 18.99 -39.52
N CYS A 311 9.72 18.96 -38.25
CA CYS A 311 10.62 18.79 -37.11
C CYS A 311 11.13 17.35 -36.94
N LEU A 312 10.46 16.35 -37.52
CA LEU A 312 10.76 14.92 -37.34
C LEU A 312 12.22 14.54 -37.65
N PRO A 313 12.78 14.81 -38.84
CA PRO A 313 14.16 14.44 -39.13
C PRO A 313 15.17 15.19 -38.22
N VAL A 314 14.87 16.44 -37.86
CA VAL A 314 15.73 17.26 -36.99
C VAL A 314 15.75 16.73 -35.55
N ALA A 315 14.60 16.29 -35.03
CA ALA A 315 14.52 15.68 -33.71
C ALA A 315 15.23 14.31 -33.66
N LEU A 316 15.12 13.51 -34.73
CA LEU A 316 15.78 12.21 -34.83
C LEU A 316 17.32 12.31 -34.87
N ASP A 317 17.90 13.41 -35.36
CA ASP A 317 19.35 13.61 -35.34
C ASP A 317 19.95 13.51 -33.92
N GLU A 318 19.18 13.85 -32.88
CA GLU A 318 19.63 13.74 -31.49
C GLU A 318 19.92 12.30 -31.06
N LEU A 319 19.29 11.31 -31.69
CA LEU A 319 19.52 9.89 -31.37
C LEU A 319 20.99 9.52 -31.54
N LYS A 320 21.62 9.99 -32.61
CA LYS A 320 23.06 9.79 -32.84
C LYS A 320 23.90 10.85 -32.14
N THR A 321 23.56 12.13 -32.34
CA THR A 321 24.46 13.26 -32.02
C THR A 321 24.51 13.58 -30.53
N VAL A 322 23.44 13.31 -29.79
CA VAL A 322 23.32 13.63 -28.36
C VAL A 322 23.24 12.37 -27.50
N MET A 323 22.48 11.37 -27.96
CA MET A 323 22.10 10.23 -27.13
C MET A 323 22.90 8.95 -27.41
N GLY A 324 23.65 8.90 -28.50
CA GLY A 324 24.50 7.75 -28.87
C GLY A 324 23.74 6.42 -29.08
N LYS A 325 22.47 6.49 -29.50
CA LYS A 325 21.61 5.32 -29.77
C LYS A 325 22.09 4.56 -31.01
N LYS A 326 21.91 3.24 -30.99
CA LYS A 326 22.43 2.31 -32.00
C LYS A 326 21.37 1.41 -32.61
N LYS A 327 20.26 1.15 -31.89
CA LYS A 327 19.22 0.21 -32.30
C LYS A 327 17.82 0.75 -32.02
N ALA A 328 17.09 1.10 -33.08
CA ALA A 328 15.73 1.63 -32.98
C ALA A 328 14.68 0.56 -33.34
N PHE A 329 13.67 0.40 -32.49
CA PHE A 329 12.51 -0.45 -32.77
C PHE A 329 11.28 0.42 -33.04
N ILE A 330 10.76 0.36 -34.26
CA ILE A 330 9.63 1.18 -34.70
C ILE A 330 8.33 0.40 -34.48
N VAL A 331 7.36 0.99 -33.80
CA VAL A 331 6.02 0.42 -33.58
C VAL A 331 5.00 1.24 -34.35
N THR A 332 4.23 0.60 -35.24
CA THR A 332 3.22 1.27 -36.06
C THR A 332 2.10 0.30 -36.48
N ASP A 333 1.12 0.80 -37.23
CA ASP A 333 0.09 -0.03 -37.85
C ASP A 333 0.42 -0.37 -39.32
N THR A 334 -0.28 -1.36 -39.85
CA THR A 334 -0.06 -1.86 -41.22
C THR A 334 -0.38 -0.82 -42.28
N PHE A 335 -1.33 0.09 -42.02
CA PHE A 335 -1.70 1.14 -42.97
C PHE A 335 -0.56 2.16 -43.11
N LEU A 336 -0.03 2.67 -42.00
CA LEU A 336 1.06 3.64 -41.98
C LEU A 336 2.35 3.05 -42.57
N PHE A 337 2.65 1.79 -42.26
CA PHE A 337 3.79 1.09 -42.83
C PHE A 337 3.68 0.98 -44.36
N ASN A 338 2.56 0.47 -44.88
CA ASN A 338 2.36 0.25 -46.31
C ASN A 338 2.27 1.56 -47.11
N ASN A 339 1.82 2.66 -46.49
CA ASN A 339 1.75 3.98 -47.13
C ASN A 339 3.03 4.81 -46.93
N GLY A 340 4.11 4.22 -46.39
CA GLY A 340 5.42 4.85 -46.32
C GLY A 340 5.59 5.91 -45.23
N TYR A 341 4.71 5.97 -44.23
CA TYR A 341 4.83 6.94 -43.12
C TYR A 341 6.04 6.66 -42.23
N THR A 342 6.53 5.43 -42.20
CA THR A 342 7.77 5.05 -41.50
C THR A 342 9.02 5.41 -42.29
N LYS A 343 8.91 5.68 -43.61
CA LYS A 343 10.05 5.87 -44.50
C LYS A 343 10.94 7.07 -44.12
N PRO A 344 10.39 8.25 -43.77
CA PRO A 344 11.19 9.37 -43.28
C PRO A 344 11.98 9.06 -42.00
N ILE A 345 11.45 8.17 -41.15
CA ILE A 345 12.14 7.71 -39.94
C ILE A 345 13.26 6.75 -40.33
N THR A 346 12.96 5.70 -41.10
CA THR A 346 13.95 4.69 -41.48
C THR A 346 15.10 5.27 -42.31
N ASP A 347 14.81 6.17 -43.26
CA ASP A 347 15.84 6.84 -44.08
C ASP A 347 16.79 7.66 -43.21
N LYS A 348 16.25 8.33 -42.19
CA LYS A 348 17.04 9.12 -41.27
C LYS A 348 17.88 8.24 -40.34
N LEU A 349 17.34 7.10 -39.89
CA LEU A 349 18.08 6.11 -39.11
C LEU A 349 19.21 5.48 -39.93
N ASP A 350 18.96 5.16 -41.20
CA ASP A 350 19.96 4.63 -42.15
C ASP A 350 21.08 5.65 -42.41
N GLU A 351 20.75 6.93 -42.64
CA GLU A 351 21.73 8.03 -42.76
C GLU A 351 22.63 8.12 -41.51
N MET A 352 22.03 7.91 -40.34
CA MET A 352 22.73 7.89 -39.06
C MET A 352 23.49 6.59 -38.80
N GLY A 353 23.28 5.53 -39.56
CA GLY A 353 23.84 4.20 -39.30
C GLY A 353 23.27 3.53 -38.05
N ILE A 354 22.04 3.87 -37.67
CA ILE A 354 21.29 3.24 -36.57
C ILE A 354 20.54 2.05 -37.16
N ILE A 355 20.80 0.85 -36.64
CA ILE A 355 20.12 -0.37 -37.09
C ILE A 355 18.67 -0.28 -36.62
N HIS A 356 17.72 -0.62 -37.48
CA HIS A 356 16.31 -0.54 -37.13
C HIS A 356 15.52 -1.79 -37.52
N GLN A 357 14.46 -2.04 -36.76
CA GLN A 357 13.44 -3.05 -37.05
C GLN A 357 12.06 -2.42 -36.86
N THR A 358 11.08 -2.82 -37.66
CA THR A 358 9.72 -2.28 -37.60
C THR A 358 8.72 -3.39 -37.29
N PHE A 359 7.93 -3.18 -36.25
CA PHE A 359 6.72 -3.93 -35.95
C PHE A 359 5.51 -3.12 -36.43
N PHE A 360 4.77 -3.67 -37.39
CA PHE A 360 3.66 -2.99 -38.05
C PHE A 360 2.31 -3.71 -37.86
N ASN A 361 2.26 -4.74 -37.00
CA ASN A 361 1.07 -5.57 -36.77
C ASN A 361 0.20 -5.03 -35.61
N VAL A 362 0.08 -3.70 -35.50
CA VAL A 362 -0.82 -3.07 -34.52
C VAL A 362 -2.18 -2.82 -35.17
N ALA A 363 -3.23 -3.42 -34.61
CA ALA A 363 -4.61 -3.19 -35.01
C ALA A 363 -5.24 -2.00 -34.26
N PRO A 364 -6.33 -1.40 -34.77
CA PRO A 364 -7.20 -0.56 -33.95
C PRO A 364 -7.65 -1.31 -32.69
N ASP A 365 -7.72 -0.61 -31.54
CA ASP A 365 -7.96 -1.23 -30.23
C ASP A 365 -6.96 -2.37 -29.91
N PRO A 366 -5.68 -2.04 -29.69
CA PRO A 366 -4.61 -3.04 -29.63
C PRO A 366 -4.87 -4.07 -28.53
N THR A 367 -4.48 -5.32 -28.78
CA THR A 367 -4.66 -6.45 -27.86
C THR A 367 -3.41 -6.74 -27.06
N LEU A 368 -3.57 -7.38 -25.91
CA LEU A 368 -2.44 -7.82 -25.09
C LEU A 368 -1.54 -8.79 -25.87
N ALA A 369 -2.13 -9.70 -26.66
CA ALA A 369 -1.38 -10.58 -27.56
C ALA A 369 -0.48 -9.81 -28.54
N CYS A 370 -0.96 -8.72 -29.13
CA CYS A 370 -0.16 -7.87 -30.04
C CYS A 370 1.04 -7.24 -29.31
N ALA A 371 0.85 -6.76 -28.07
CA ALA A 371 1.95 -6.22 -27.28
C ALA A 371 2.97 -7.28 -26.86
N ILE A 372 2.53 -8.51 -26.55
CA ILE A 372 3.43 -9.63 -26.24
C ILE A 372 4.28 -9.99 -27.47
N GLU A 373 3.66 -10.10 -28.65
CA GLU A 373 4.36 -10.38 -29.91
C GLU A 373 5.44 -9.31 -30.20
N GLY A 374 5.08 -8.03 -30.07
CA GLY A 374 6.03 -6.93 -30.24
C GLY A 374 7.17 -6.98 -29.23
N ALA A 375 6.89 -7.27 -27.96
CA ALA A 375 7.89 -7.37 -26.91
C ALA A 375 8.86 -8.56 -27.11
N GLU A 376 8.38 -9.69 -27.65
CA GLU A 376 9.24 -10.82 -28.03
C GLU A 376 10.22 -10.44 -29.14
N GLN A 377 9.77 -9.69 -30.14
CA GLN A 377 10.66 -9.15 -31.18
C GLN A 377 11.65 -8.14 -30.61
N MET A 378 11.22 -7.26 -29.70
CA MET A 378 12.14 -6.34 -28.99
C MET A 378 13.18 -7.10 -28.18
N LYS A 379 12.81 -8.19 -27.50
CA LYS A 379 13.74 -9.03 -26.73
C LYS A 379 14.82 -9.66 -27.63
N ALA A 380 14.44 -10.11 -28.83
CA ALA A 380 15.39 -10.65 -29.80
C ALA A 380 16.29 -9.56 -30.43
N PHE A 381 15.73 -8.39 -30.74
CA PHE A 381 16.44 -7.30 -31.40
C PHE A 381 17.35 -6.50 -30.44
N GLN A 382 16.95 -6.40 -29.17
CA GLN A 382 17.55 -5.61 -28.10
C GLN A 382 17.72 -4.12 -28.46
N PRO A 383 16.61 -3.39 -28.69
CA PRO A 383 16.67 -1.96 -28.98
C PRO A 383 17.14 -1.15 -27.77
N ASP A 384 17.84 -0.05 -28.04
CA ASP A 384 18.15 1.00 -27.05
C ASP A 384 17.24 2.23 -27.22
N CYS A 385 16.37 2.21 -28.25
CA CYS A 385 15.33 3.20 -28.51
C CYS A 385 14.09 2.53 -29.11
N ILE A 386 12.90 2.92 -28.64
CA ILE A 386 11.61 2.53 -29.20
C ILE A 386 10.95 3.79 -29.77
N ILE A 387 10.45 3.70 -31.00
CA ILE A 387 9.78 4.81 -31.70
C ILE A 387 8.36 4.35 -32.06
N ALA A 388 7.35 4.84 -31.36
CA ALA A 388 5.96 4.59 -31.70
C ALA A 388 5.43 5.70 -32.63
N ILE A 389 5.04 5.34 -33.84
CA ILE A 389 4.44 6.25 -34.83
C ILE A 389 3.02 5.80 -35.19
N GLY A 390 2.05 6.67 -34.92
CA GLY A 390 0.65 6.41 -35.26
C GLY A 390 -0.34 7.20 -34.41
N GLY A 391 -1.59 6.74 -34.37
CA GLY A 391 -2.56 7.21 -33.40
C GLY A 391 -2.39 6.52 -32.03
N GLY A 392 -3.41 6.65 -31.18
CA GLY A 392 -3.43 6.04 -29.84
C GLY A 392 -3.10 4.54 -29.84
N SER A 393 -3.63 3.76 -30.78
CA SER A 393 -3.35 2.32 -30.86
C SER A 393 -1.86 1.98 -30.93
N ALA A 394 -1.10 2.66 -31.82
CA ALA A 394 0.32 2.39 -32.00
C ALA A 394 1.15 2.88 -30.80
N MET A 395 0.81 4.05 -30.26
CA MET A 395 1.52 4.61 -29.11
C MET A 395 1.26 3.80 -27.84
N ASP A 396 0.01 3.42 -27.58
CA ASP A 396 -0.39 2.66 -26.40
C ASP A 396 0.19 1.24 -26.46
N ALA A 397 0.08 0.56 -27.61
CA ALA A 397 0.72 -0.75 -27.81
C ALA A 397 2.23 -0.66 -27.62
N GLY A 398 2.88 0.40 -28.16
CA GLY A 398 4.29 0.65 -27.98
C GLY A 398 4.69 0.81 -26.51
N LYS A 399 3.91 1.55 -25.71
CA LYS A 399 4.14 1.71 -24.27
C LYS A 399 4.06 0.37 -23.52
N ILE A 400 3.08 -0.47 -23.86
CA ILE A 400 2.97 -1.80 -23.23
C ILE A 400 4.09 -2.74 -23.67
N MET A 401 4.47 -2.74 -24.96
CA MET A 401 5.64 -3.46 -25.45
C MET A 401 6.91 -3.02 -24.72
N TRP A 402 7.06 -1.72 -24.46
CA TRP A 402 8.18 -1.17 -23.69
C TRP A 402 8.23 -1.71 -22.26
N VAL A 403 7.09 -1.77 -21.55
CA VAL A 403 7.01 -2.41 -20.22
C VAL A 403 7.46 -3.85 -20.26
N LEU A 404 6.89 -4.65 -21.18
CA LEU A 404 7.19 -6.07 -21.29
C LEU A 404 8.65 -6.34 -21.73
N TYR A 405 9.27 -5.39 -22.43
CA TYR A 405 10.69 -5.44 -22.80
C TYR A 405 11.62 -5.09 -21.62
N GLU A 406 11.31 -4.02 -20.88
CA GLU A 406 12.06 -3.58 -19.71
C GLU A 406 11.96 -4.60 -18.55
N HIS A 407 10.75 -5.07 -18.27
CA HIS A 407 10.44 -5.92 -17.11
C HIS A 407 9.53 -7.10 -17.53
N PRO A 408 10.07 -8.14 -18.18
CA PRO A 408 9.28 -9.27 -18.69
C PRO A 408 8.63 -10.14 -17.61
N GLU A 409 9.02 -9.98 -16.34
CA GLU A 409 8.47 -10.68 -15.18
C GLU A 409 7.16 -10.08 -14.65
N VAL A 410 6.79 -8.88 -15.09
CA VAL A 410 5.57 -8.22 -14.60
C VAL A 410 4.31 -8.95 -15.06
N ASN A 411 3.36 -9.07 -14.16
CA ASN A 411 2.03 -9.55 -14.50
C ASN A 411 1.17 -8.38 -14.97
N PHE A 412 0.67 -8.46 -16.20
CA PHE A 412 -0.18 -7.43 -16.80
C PHE A 412 -1.40 -7.08 -15.93
N MET A 413 -2.03 -8.07 -15.29
CA MET A 413 -3.22 -7.84 -14.46
C MET A 413 -2.91 -6.99 -13.23
N ASP A 414 -1.66 -7.05 -12.72
CA ASP A 414 -1.24 -6.21 -11.60
C ASP A 414 -1.08 -4.75 -12.04
N LEU A 415 -0.60 -4.52 -13.27
CA LEU A 415 -0.45 -3.18 -13.86
C LEU A 415 -1.81 -2.53 -14.19
N ALA A 416 -2.80 -3.36 -14.53
CA ALA A 416 -4.15 -2.96 -14.89
C ALA A 416 -5.08 -2.75 -13.67
N MET A 417 -4.58 -2.96 -12.43
CA MET A 417 -5.36 -2.71 -11.22
C MET A 417 -5.79 -1.24 -11.11
N ARG A 418 -7.07 -1.05 -10.80
CA ARG A 418 -7.68 0.25 -10.55
C ARG A 418 -7.19 0.84 -9.22
N PHE A 419 -7.18 2.16 -9.13
CA PHE A 419 -6.64 2.86 -7.97
C PHE A 419 -7.39 4.16 -7.65
N MET A 420 -7.39 4.55 -6.37
CA MET A 420 -8.01 5.80 -5.92
C MET A 420 -7.09 7.01 -6.07
N ASP A 421 -5.78 6.84 -5.85
CA ASP A 421 -4.74 7.85 -6.04
C ASP A 421 -3.56 7.18 -6.77
N ILE A 422 -3.13 7.76 -7.89
CA ILE A 422 -2.06 7.21 -8.74
C ILE A 422 -0.73 7.04 -7.99
N ARG A 423 -0.52 7.71 -6.85
CA ARG A 423 0.68 7.55 -6.02
C ARG A 423 0.51 6.53 -4.89
N LYS A 424 -0.73 6.16 -4.54
CA LYS A 424 -1.04 5.20 -3.47
C LYS A 424 -1.62 3.92 -4.06
N ARG A 425 -0.86 3.35 -4.99
CA ARG A 425 -1.23 2.11 -5.68
C ARG A 425 -0.86 0.91 -4.83
N VAL A 426 -1.63 -0.17 -5.00
CA VAL A 426 -1.30 -1.47 -4.40
C VAL A 426 -0.08 -2.07 -5.11
N TYR A 427 -0.01 -1.90 -6.43
CA TYR A 427 1.13 -2.28 -7.25
C TYR A 427 1.87 -1.03 -7.75
N THR A 428 3.19 -0.99 -7.54
CA THR A 428 4.04 0.11 -8.00
C THR A 428 4.62 -0.25 -9.35
N PHE A 429 4.50 0.64 -10.35
CA PHE A 429 5.15 0.42 -11.63
C PHE A 429 6.67 0.33 -11.45
N PRO A 430 7.34 -0.60 -12.15
CA PRO A 430 8.79 -0.65 -12.15
C PRO A 430 9.33 0.60 -12.83
N LYS A 431 10.56 0.99 -12.48
CA LYS A 431 11.22 2.13 -13.09
C LYS A 431 11.50 1.85 -14.57
N MET A 432 11.06 2.74 -15.44
CA MET A 432 11.15 2.57 -16.89
C MET A 432 12.34 3.35 -17.48
N GLY A 433 12.74 3.00 -18.71
CA GLY A 433 13.77 3.71 -19.46
C GLY A 433 15.21 3.31 -19.16
N GLU A 434 15.43 2.12 -18.60
CA GLU A 434 16.77 1.61 -18.33
C GLU A 434 17.38 0.88 -19.54
N LYS A 435 16.59 0.07 -20.27
CA LYS A 435 17.01 -0.61 -21.49
C LYS A 435 16.77 0.23 -22.75
N ALA A 436 15.62 0.90 -22.86
CA ALA A 436 15.25 1.65 -24.06
C ALA A 436 14.64 3.01 -23.75
N PHE A 437 14.97 3.99 -24.60
CA PHE A 437 14.34 5.31 -24.58
C PHE A 437 13.09 5.30 -25.46
N PHE A 438 11.97 5.82 -24.97
CA PHE A 438 10.68 5.80 -25.67
C PHE A 438 10.36 7.13 -26.34
N ILE A 439 10.06 7.09 -27.64
CA ILE A 439 9.72 8.24 -28.47
C ILE A 439 8.34 8.04 -29.06
N ALA A 440 7.48 9.04 -28.94
CA ALA A 440 6.13 9.01 -29.50
C ALA A 440 5.97 10.06 -30.61
N ILE A 441 5.40 9.64 -31.73
CA ILE A 441 5.20 10.45 -32.95
C ILE A 441 3.73 10.32 -33.36
N PRO A 442 2.85 11.23 -32.93
CA PRO A 442 1.44 11.15 -33.27
C PRO A 442 1.22 11.40 -34.77
N THR A 443 0.33 10.62 -35.39
CA THR A 443 -0.17 10.87 -36.76
C THR A 443 -1.65 11.26 -36.78
N SER A 444 -2.28 11.30 -35.61
CA SER A 444 -3.63 11.84 -35.39
C SER A 444 -3.59 13.00 -34.41
N ALA A 445 -4.46 13.99 -34.63
CA ALA A 445 -4.60 15.15 -33.77
C ALA A 445 -5.83 14.96 -32.85
N GLY A 446 -5.70 14.09 -31.85
CA GLY A 446 -6.76 13.88 -30.86
C GLY A 446 -6.30 13.21 -29.57
N THR A 447 -5.58 12.10 -29.69
CA THR A 447 -5.34 11.20 -28.55
C THR A 447 -4.45 11.77 -27.46
N GLY A 448 -3.48 12.64 -27.80
CA GLY A 448 -2.51 13.17 -26.85
C GLY A 448 -1.59 12.13 -26.16
N SER A 449 -1.66 10.86 -26.57
CA SER A 449 -0.91 9.76 -25.93
C SER A 449 0.61 9.99 -25.94
N GLU A 450 1.12 10.79 -26.88
CA GLU A 450 2.53 11.17 -26.95
C GLU A 450 3.05 11.94 -25.72
N VAL A 451 2.15 12.54 -24.92
CA VAL A 451 2.50 13.32 -23.72
C VAL A 451 1.84 12.82 -22.45
N THR A 452 1.16 11.66 -22.49
CA THR A 452 0.38 11.17 -21.35
C THR A 452 0.93 9.86 -20.76
N PRO A 453 0.65 9.61 -19.46
CA PRO A 453 0.97 8.34 -18.80
C PRO A 453 0.01 7.20 -19.16
N PHE A 454 -0.93 7.41 -20.09
CA PHE A 454 -2.00 6.45 -20.37
C PHE A 454 -1.64 5.50 -21.50
N ALA A 455 -2.08 4.25 -21.37
CA ALA A 455 -2.08 3.28 -22.44
C ALA A 455 -3.32 2.39 -22.30
N VAL A 456 -4.11 2.27 -23.36
CA VAL A 456 -5.28 1.40 -23.38
C VAL A 456 -4.95 0.14 -24.17
N ILE A 457 -5.21 -1.03 -23.57
CA ILE A 457 -5.05 -2.32 -24.25
C ILE A 457 -6.22 -3.23 -23.93
N THR A 458 -6.65 -4.00 -24.92
CA THR A 458 -7.78 -4.92 -24.82
C THR A 458 -7.27 -6.31 -24.47
N ASP A 459 -7.86 -6.95 -23.46
CA ASP A 459 -7.68 -8.38 -23.27
C ASP A 459 -8.57 -9.11 -24.27
N GLU A 460 -7.97 -9.75 -25.26
CA GLU A 460 -8.69 -10.46 -26.32
C GLU A 460 -9.55 -11.62 -25.82
N LYS A 461 -9.29 -12.15 -24.61
CA LYS A 461 -10.04 -13.28 -24.03
C LYS A 461 -11.34 -12.82 -23.38
N THR A 462 -11.30 -11.69 -22.68
CA THR A 462 -12.45 -11.14 -21.94
C THR A 462 -13.17 -10.03 -22.71
N GLY A 463 -12.53 -9.42 -23.71
CA GLY A 463 -13.02 -8.25 -24.43
C GLY A 463 -12.91 -6.94 -23.64
N VAL A 464 -12.38 -6.99 -22.41
CA VAL A 464 -12.27 -5.83 -21.53
C VAL A 464 -11.10 -4.94 -21.98
N LYS A 465 -11.37 -3.64 -22.12
CA LYS A 465 -10.33 -2.61 -22.31
C LYS A 465 -9.80 -2.18 -20.95
N TYR A 466 -8.50 -2.37 -20.73
CA TYR A 466 -7.79 -1.95 -19.53
C TYR A 466 -7.04 -0.63 -19.82
N PRO A 467 -7.46 0.50 -19.24
CA PRO A 467 -6.65 1.70 -19.24
C PRO A 467 -5.57 1.59 -18.16
N LEU A 468 -4.30 1.55 -18.58
CA LEU A 468 -3.14 1.66 -17.70
C LEU A 468 -2.77 3.14 -17.58
N ALA A 469 -2.40 3.54 -16.38
CA ALA A 469 -2.09 4.93 -16.05
C ALA A 469 -0.93 4.98 -15.07
N ASP A 470 0.28 5.28 -15.56
CA ASP A 470 1.45 5.54 -14.73
C ASP A 470 2.45 6.45 -15.44
N TYR A 471 3.08 7.38 -14.72
CA TYR A 471 4.04 8.32 -15.33
C TYR A 471 5.34 7.65 -15.78
N GLU A 472 5.61 6.43 -15.32
CA GLU A 472 6.66 5.59 -15.89
C GLU A 472 6.38 5.20 -17.36
N LEU A 473 5.12 5.24 -17.81
CA LEU A 473 4.73 5.03 -19.21
C LEU A 473 4.81 6.30 -20.08
N MET A 474 5.10 7.45 -19.48
CA MET A 474 5.15 8.70 -20.21
C MET A 474 6.32 8.66 -21.21
N PRO A 475 6.09 8.98 -22.50
CA PRO A 475 7.16 9.03 -23.47
C PRO A 475 8.30 9.94 -23.00
N ASN A 476 9.54 9.54 -23.24
CA ASN A 476 10.68 10.37 -22.87
C ASN A 476 10.82 11.58 -23.80
N MET A 477 10.43 11.40 -25.07
CA MET A 477 10.38 12.42 -26.11
C MET A 477 9.08 12.30 -26.92
N ALA A 478 8.43 13.43 -27.19
CA ALA A 478 7.32 13.54 -28.13
C ALA A 478 7.75 14.37 -29.35
N ILE A 479 7.44 13.91 -30.56
CA ILE A 479 7.74 14.61 -31.82
C ILE A 479 6.42 14.87 -32.56
N VAL A 480 5.90 16.08 -32.41
CA VAL A 480 4.61 16.52 -32.97
C VAL A 480 4.85 17.21 -34.30
N ASP A 481 5.00 16.41 -35.36
CA ASP A 481 5.21 16.90 -36.73
C ASP A 481 3.89 16.92 -37.52
N ALA A 482 3.50 18.10 -38.00
CA ALA A 482 2.30 18.25 -38.81
C ALA A 482 2.38 17.51 -40.16
N ASP A 483 3.58 17.27 -40.70
CA ASP A 483 3.77 16.62 -42.01
C ASP A 483 3.17 15.21 -42.05
N VAL A 484 3.26 14.46 -40.94
CA VAL A 484 2.69 13.12 -40.84
C VAL A 484 1.17 13.11 -40.54
N MET A 485 0.53 14.28 -40.45
CA MET A 485 -0.91 14.43 -40.19
C MET A 485 -1.68 15.07 -41.37
N MET A 486 -0.98 15.60 -42.39
CA MET A 486 -1.59 16.39 -43.47
C MET A 486 -2.70 15.65 -44.22
N ASN A 487 -2.47 14.36 -44.49
CA ASN A 487 -3.36 13.51 -45.29
C ASN A 487 -4.41 12.75 -44.47
N ALA A 488 -4.57 13.06 -43.17
CA ALA A 488 -5.57 12.39 -42.35
C ALA A 488 -6.99 12.56 -42.95
N PRO A 489 -7.79 11.49 -43.08
CA PRO A 489 -9.11 11.57 -43.70
C PRO A 489 -10.07 12.42 -42.87
N LYS A 490 -11.13 12.92 -43.52
CA LYS A 490 -12.14 13.77 -42.87
C LYS A 490 -12.73 13.14 -41.61
N GLY A 491 -13.09 11.86 -41.66
CA GLY A 491 -13.65 11.14 -40.51
C GLY A 491 -12.69 11.02 -39.32
N LEU A 492 -11.39 10.81 -39.56
CA LEU A 492 -10.39 10.81 -38.49
C LEU A 492 -10.20 12.21 -37.93
N THR A 493 -10.15 13.22 -38.81
CA THR A 493 -9.96 14.63 -38.43
C THR A 493 -11.09 15.14 -37.54
N SER A 494 -12.34 14.80 -37.87
CA SER A 494 -13.50 15.21 -37.06
C SER A 494 -13.54 14.48 -35.72
N ALA A 495 -13.38 13.15 -35.72
CA ALA A 495 -13.39 12.36 -34.50
C ALA A 495 -12.26 12.80 -33.55
N SER A 496 -11.01 12.86 -34.04
CA SER A 496 -9.85 13.20 -33.21
C SER A 496 -9.89 14.66 -32.71
N GLY A 497 -10.40 15.59 -33.52
CA GLY A 497 -10.52 16.99 -33.10
C GLY A 497 -11.53 17.19 -31.96
N ILE A 498 -12.65 16.46 -31.98
CA ILE A 498 -13.64 16.53 -30.89
C ILE A 498 -13.19 15.73 -29.66
N ASP A 499 -12.39 14.68 -29.86
CA ASP A 499 -11.71 13.97 -28.79
C ASP A 499 -10.84 14.92 -27.97
N ALA A 500 -9.95 15.69 -28.63
CA ALA A 500 -9.13 16.72 -27.99
C ALA A 500 -9.97 17.78 -27.27
N LEU A 501 -11.10 18.21 -27.84
CA LEU A 501 -12.01 19.15 -27.19
C LEU A 501 -12.61 18.55 -25.90
N THR A 502 -12.95 17.27 -25.94
CA THR A 502 -13.48 16.54 -24.78
C THR A 502 -12.41 16.38 -23.71
N HIS A 503 -11.17 16.05 -24.07
CA HIS A 503 -10.03 16.02 -23.16
C HIS A 503 -9.90 17.34 -22.39
N ASP A 504 -9.94 18.48 -23.09
CA ASP A 504 -9.82 19.79 -22.46
C ASP A 504 -11.00 20.11 -21.53
N LEU A 505 -12.23 19.86 -21.97
CA LEU A 505 -13.43 20.15 -21.19
C LEU A 505 -13.49 19.31 -19.91
N GLU A 506 -13.13 18.03 -19.99
CA GLU A 506 -13.05 17.18 -18.80
C GLU A 506 -11.87 17.52 -17.90
N ALA A 507 -10.71 17.89 -18.46
CA ALA A 507 -9.58 18.37 -17.67
C ALA A 507 -9.91 19.65 -16.90
N ILE A 508 -10.67 20.58 -17.51
CA ILE A 508 -11.20 21.78 -16.83
C ILE A 508 -12.30 21.40 -15.83
N ALA A 509 -13.09 20.36 -16.07
CA ALA A 509 -14.10 19.95 -15.09
C ALA A 509 -13.50 19.23 -13.89
N SER A 510 -12.38 18.55 -14.10
CA SER A 510 -11.78 17.61 -13.16
C SER A 510 -11.51 18.23 -11.79
N MET A 511 -11.69 17.40 -10.77
CA MET A 511 -11.30 17.73 -9.39
C MET A 511 -9.80 17.90 -9.20
N MET A 512 -8.98 17.36 -10.11
CA MET A 512 -7.52 17.42 -10.11
C MET A 512 -6.97 18.54 -10.99
N ALA A 513 -7.84 19.39 -11.53
CA ALA A 513 -7.40 20.52 -12.33
C ALA A 513 -6.57 21.53 -11.53
N THR A 514 -5.68 22.23 -12.20
CA THR A 514 -4.76 23.22 -11.64
C THR A 514 -4.59 24.38 -12.61
N ASP A 515 -4.03 25.50 -12.14
CA ASP A 515 -3.70 26.64 -13.01
C ASP A 515 -2.80 26.25 -14.21
N TYR A 516 -1.92 25.25 -14.02
CA TYR A 516 -1.06 24.70 -15.07
C TYR A 516 -1.86 23.99 -16.16
N THR A 517 -2.80 23.12 -15.77
CA THR A 517 -3.61 22.34 -16.71
C THR A 517 -4.67 23.18 -17.39
N ASP A 518 -5.30 24.11 -16.65
CA ASP A 518 -6.37 24.97 -17.15
C ASP A 518 -5.86 25.89 -18.28
N SER A 519 -4.66 26.44 -18.12
CA SER A 519 -4.04 27.31 -19.12
C SER A 519 -3.83 26.61 -20.47
N LEU A 520 -3.41 25.34 -20.42
CA LEU A 520 -3.21 24.51 -21.61
C LEU A 520 -4.55 24.15 -22.25
N ALA A 521 -5.52 23.71 -21.43
CA ALA A 521 -6.84 23.32 -21.89
C ALA A 521 -7.59 24.48 -22.56
N LEU A 522 -7.64 25.66 -21.93
CA LEU A 522 -8.29 26.84 -22.51
C LEU A 522 -7.69 27.24 -23.86
N LYS A 523 -6.35 27.22 -23.97
CA LYS A 523 -5.67 27.57 -25.21
C LYS A 523 -5.93 26.52 -26.30
N SER A 524 -5.94 25.24 -25.95
CA SER A 524 -6.28 24.14 -26.85
C SER A 524 -7.72 24.28 -27.36
N ILE A 525 -8.72 24.44 -26.48
CA ILE A 525 -10.13 24.63 -26.83
C ILE A 525 -10.29 25.75 -27.87
N LYS A 526 -9.67 26.92 -27.62
CA LYS A 526 -9.72 28.05 -28.55
C LYS A 526 -9.13 27.71 -29.91
N MET A 527 -8.01 26.99 -29.94
CA MET A 527 -7.40 26.54 -31.20
C MET A 527 -8.28 25.53 -31.93
N ILE A 528 -8.95 24.63 -31.23
CA ILE A 528 -9.87 23.65 -31.83
C ILE A 528 -11.05 24.36 -32.50
N PHE A 529 -11.71 25.29 -31.81
CA PHE A 529 -12.81 26.07 -32.39
C PHE A 529 -12.39 26.90 -33.62
N GLU A 530 -11.17 27.45 -33.62
CA GLU A 530 -10.65 28.27 -34.72
C GLU A 530 -10.20 27.45 -35.94
N TYR A 531 -9.56 26.30 -35.72
CA TYR A 531 -8.82 25.60 -36.78
C TYR A 531 -9.41 24.24 -37.19
N LEU A 532 -10.22 23.57 -36.36
CA LEU A 532 -10.79 22.27 -36.71
C LEU A 532 -11.67 22.31 -37.97
N PRO A 533 -12.58 23.29 -38.15
CA PRO A 533 -13.39 23.38 -39.38
C PRO A 533 -12.54 23.50 -40.64
N ALA A 534 -11.47 24.31 -40.59
CA ALA A 534 -10.56 24.51 -41.72
C ALA A 534 -9.73 23.25 -42.01
N ALA A 535 -9.23 22.56 -40.97
CA ALA A 535 -8.52 21.29 -41.13
C ALA A 535 -9.42 20.19 -41.74
N TYR A 536 -10.72 20.20 -41.40
CA TYR A 536 -11.70 19.27 -41.95
C TYR A 536 -12.09 19.58 -43.40
N ASP A 537 -12.35 20.85 -43.72
CA ASP A 537 -12.81 21.26 -45.06
C ASP A 537 -11.69 21.25 -46.08
N ASN A 538 -10.53 21.84 -45.74
CA ASN A 538 -9.40 22.06 -46.65
C ASN A 538 -8.37 20.92 -46.62
N GLY A 539 -8.33 20.13 -45.54
CA GLY A 539 -7.47 18.97 -45.40
C GLY A 539 -5.99 19.29 -45.62
N PRO A 540 -5.28 18.58 -46.53
CA PRO A 540 -3.86 18.80 -46.76
C PRO A 540 -3.54 20.19 -47.37
N ASN A 541 -4.55 20.91 -47.88
CA ASN A 541 -4.36 22.24 -48.46
C ASN A 541 -4.27 23.36 -47.40
N ASP A 542 -4.48 23.03 -46.12
CA ASP A 542 -4.38 23.99 -45.01
C ASP A 542 -3.43 23.47 -43.93
N ALA A 543 -2.13 23.58 -44.23
CA ALA A 543 -1.06 23.17 -43.33
C ALA A 543 -1.10 23.91 -41.98
N LYS A 544 -1.55 25.17 -41.98
CA LYS A 544 -1.68 25.94 -40.75
C LYS A 544 -2.74 25.32 -39.85
N ALA A 545 -3.92 25.01 -40.37
CA ALA A 545 -4.98 24.40 -39.59
C ALA A 545 -4.58 23.01 -39.06
N ARG A 546 -3.91 22.19 -39.89
CA ARG A 546 -3.36 20.89 -39.47
C ARG A 546 -2.34 21.01 -38.34
N GLU A 547 -1.36 21.91 -38.48
CA GLU A 547 -0.36 22.15 -37.43
C GLU A 547 -1.00 22.68 -36.14
N LYS A 548 -2.00 23.54 -36.24
CA LYS A 548 -2.71 24.05 -35.05
C LYS A 548 -3.51 22.97 -34.36
N MET A 549 -4.17 22.08 -35.08
CA MET A 549 -4.85 20.92 -34.48
C MET A 549 -3.88 19.93 -33.83
N ALA A 550 -2.73 19.67 -34.44
CA ALA A 550 -1.68 18.83 -33.84
C ALA A 550 -1.24 19.40 -32.47
N ASN A 551 -0.93 20.69 -32.43
CA ASN A 551 -0.55 21.37 -31.19
C ASN A 551 -1.69 21.38 -30.16
N ALA A 552 -2.93 21.63 -30.58
CA ALA A 552 -4.08 21.63 -29.67
C ALA A 552 -4.26 20.26 -29.00
N ALA A 553 -4.27 19.18 -29.80
CA ALA A 553 -4.40 17.83 -29.26
C ALA A 553 -3.28 17.45 -28.27
N THR A 554 -2.04 17.83 -28.55
CA THR A 554 -0.93 17.62 -27.61
C THR A 554 -1.07 18.48 -26.35
N MET A 555 -1.51 19.73 -26.47
CA MET A 555 -1.77 20.60 -25.30
C MET A 555 -2.88 20.03 -24.42
N ALA A 556 -3.95 19.52 -25.02
CA ALA A 556 -4.99 18.77 -24.33
C ALA A 556 -4.39 17.56 -23.60
N GLY A 557 -3.54 16.80 -24.31
CA GLY A 557 -2.70 15.73 -23.76
C GLY A 557 -1.98 16.11 -22.49
N MET A 558 -1.24 17.22 -22.49
CA MET A 558 -0.52 17.72 -21.31
C MET A 558 -1.46 18.13 -20.17
N ALA A 559 -2.64 18.65 -20.47
CA ALA A 559 -3.64 18.99 -19.46
C ALA A 559 -4.21 17.73 -18.80
N PHE A 560 -4.79 16.82 -19.59
CA PHE A 560 -5.43 15.61 -19.04
C PHE A 560 -4.42 14.58 -18.54
N ALA A 561 -3.17 14.62 -19.00
CA ALA A 561 -2.09 13.84 -18.40
C ALA A 561 -1.95 14.11 -16.91
N ASN A 562 -2.35 15.28 -16.41
CA ASN A 562 -2.17 15.72 -15.02
C ASN A 562 -3.48 15.97 -14.28
N ALA A 563 -4.51 16.46 -14.98
CA ALA A 563 -5.86 16.63 -14.45
C ALA A 563 -6.72 15.37 -14.63
N PHE A 564 -6.24 14.35 -15.31
CA PHE A 564 -7.04 13.20 -15.75
C PHE A 564 -8.23 13.65 -16.61
N LEU A 565 -9.21 12.76 -16.77
CA LEU A 565 -10.40 12.95 -17.59
C LEU A 565 -11.64 12.92 -16.69
N GLY A 566 -12.78 12.51 -17.23
CA GLY A 566 -14.00 12.33 -16.46
C GLY A 566 -14.88 11.21 -16.97
N VAL A 567 -16.18 11.36 -16.72
CA VAL A 567 -17.17 10.33 -17.02
C VAL A 567 -17.48 10.24 -18.51
N CYS A 568 -17.23 11.28 -19.33
CA CYS A 568 -17.41 11.22 -20.78
C CYS A 568 -16.54 10.13 -21.39
N HIS A 569 -15.24 10.12 -21.08
CA HIS A 569 -14.32 9.08 -21.55
C HIS A 569 -14.71 7.70 -21.03
N SER A 570 -15.08 7.61 -19.76
CA SER A 570 -15.54 6.36 -19.15
C SER A 570 -16.71 5.75 -19.92
N MET A 571 -17.68 6.58 -20.30
CA MET A 571 -18.82 6.17 -21.10
C MET A 571 -18.44 5.90 -22.57
N ALA A 572 -17.56 6.72 -23.15
CA ALA A 572 -17.14 6.60 -24.54
C ALA A 572 -16.29 5.34 -24.77
N HIS A 573 -15.46 4.93 -23.81
CA HIS A 573 -14.70 3.67 -23.86
C HIS A 573 -15.63 2.48 -24.07
N LYS A 574 -16.70 2.39 -23.26
CA LYS A 574 -17.63 1.26 -23.33
C LYS A 574 -18.54 1.37 -24.55
N LEU A 575 -19.02 2.57 -24.88
CA LEU A 575 -19.80 2.80 -26.10
C LEU A 575 -19.02 2.39 -27.36
N GLY A 576 -17.75 2.76 -27.44
CA GLY A 576 -16.85 2.36 -28.53
C GLY A 576 -16.56 0.85 -28.54
N ALA A 577 -16.29 0.24 -27.39
CA ALA A 577 -16.01 -1.20 -27.29
C ALA A 577 -17.22 -2.07 -27.66
N PHE A 578 -18.41 -1.73 -27.20
CA PHE A 578 -19.62 -2.54 -27.41
C PHE A 578 -20.25 -2.34 -28.78
N HIS A 579 -20.07 -1.18 -29.42
CA HIS A 579 -20.73 -0.84 -30.69
C HIS A 579 -19.77 -0.45 -31.82
N HIS A 580 -18.47 -0.58 -31.62
CA HIS A 580 -17.41 -0.29 -32.60
C HIS A 580 -17.47 1.16 -33.13
N LEU A 581 -17.92 2.10 -32.30
CA LEU A 581 -17.85 3.51 -32.62
C LEU A 581 -16.42 4.03 -32.43
N PRO A 582 -15.90 4.87 -33.35
CA PRO A 582 -14.63 5.56 -33.14
C PRO A 582 -14.66 6.37 -31.84
N HIS A 583 -13.56 6.34 -31.07
CA HIS A 583 -13.49 6.93 -29.74
C HIS A 583 -13.97 8.40 -29.68
N GLY A 584 -13.42 9.26 -30.54
CA GLY A 584 -13.81 10.67 -30.60
C GLY A 584 -15.28 10.90 -31.01
N VAL A 585 -15.89 9.97 -31.77
CA VAL A 585 -17.33 10.02 -32.07
C VAL A 585 -18.14 9.67 -30.83
N ALA A 586 -17.74 8.63 -30.09
CA ALA A 586 -18.38 8.26 -28.83
C ALA A 586 -18.31 9.42 -27.81
N ASN A 587 -17.15 10.07 -27.68
CA ASN A 587 -16.99 11.29 -26.87
C ASN A 587 -17.92 12.43 -27.33
N ALA A 588 -17.97 12.70 -28.64
CA ALA A 588 -18.82 13.74 -29.21
C ALA A 588 -20.33 13.56 -28.93
N LEU A 589 -20.78 12.30 -28.84
CA LEU A 589 -22.16 11.92 -28.55
C LEU A 589 -22.51 12.09 -27.07
N MET A 590 -21.52 11.99 -26.18
CA MET A 590 -21.74 12.04 -24.73
C MET A 590 -21.48 13.42 -24.11
N ILE A 591 -20.55 14.21 -24.67
CA ILE A 591 -20.01 15.40 -24.00
C ILE A 591 -21.07 16.41 -23.57
N ASN A 592 -22.10 16.67 -24.38
CA ASN A 592 -23.15 17.64 -24.01
C ASN A 592 -23.94 17.19 -22.78
N GLU A 593 -24.29 15.90 -22.69
CA GLU A 593 -24.96 15.33 -21.52
C GLU A 593 -24.07 15.43 -20.28
N VAL A 594 -22.77 15.15 -20.44
CA VAL A 594 -21.79 15.23 -19.35
C VAL A 594 -21.57 16.67 -18.88
N LEU A 595 -21.56 17.65 -19.78
CA LEU A 595 -21.46 19.08 -19.40
C LEU A 595 -22.64 19.48 -18.51
N ARG A 596 -23.88 19.14 -18.90
CA ARG A 596 -25.08 19.42 -18.09
C ARG A 596 -25.08 18.65 -16.78
N PHE A 597 -24.70 17.38 -16.82
CA PHE A 597 -24.59 16.53 -15.64
C PHE A 597 -23.62 17.08 -14.60
N ASN A 598 -22.42 17.50 -15.03
CA ASN A 598 -21.37 18.01 -14.16
C ASN A 598 -21.65 19.45 -13.68
N ALA A 599 -22.46 20.22 -14.40
CA ALA A 599 -22.81 21.59 -14.05
C ALA A 599 -23.86 21.72 -12.93
N ALA A 600 -24.39 20.62 -12.41
CA ALA A 600 -25.31 20.68 -11.27
C ALA A 600 -24.61 21.25 -10.02
N GLU A 601 -25.12 22.36 -9.49
CA GLU A 601 -24.58 22.98 -8.25
C GLU A 601 -24.91 22.17 -6.99
N VAL A 602 -25.97 21.36 -7.03
CA VAL A 602 -26.38 20.47 -5.94
C VAL A 602 -26.42 19.02 -6.45
N PRO A 603 -25.27 18.40 -6.75
CA PRO A 603 -25.23 17.05 -7.27
C PRO A 603 -25.60 16.04 -6.17
N VAL A 604 -26.16 14.89 -6.57
CA VAL A 604 -26.49 13.79 -5.64
C VAL A 604 -25.25 13.27 -4.91
N LYS A 605 -24.12 13.25 -5.61
CA LYS A 605 -22.80 12.95 -5.07
C LYS A 605 -21.76 13.90 -5.65
N MET A 606 -20.84 14.35 -4.82
CA MET A 606 -19.69 15.16 -5.21
C MET A 606 -18.47 14.25 -5.31
N GLY A 607 -17.59 14.53 -6.25
CA GLY A 607 -16.31 13.86 -6.29
C GLY A 607 -15.46 14.20 -5.05
N THR A 608 -14.56 13.28 -4.67
CA THR A 608 -13.85 13.34 -3.38
C THR A 608 -12.38 13.70 -3.58
N PHE A 609 -12.05 14.99 -3.50
CA PHE A 609 -10.65 15.43 -3.52
C PHE A 609 -10.43 16.69 -2.66
N PRO A 610 -9.37 16.77 -1.82
CA PRO A 610 -9.23 17.85 -0.85
C PRO A 610 -9.11 19.27 -1.40
N GLN A 611 -8.75 19.49 -2.67
CA GLN A 611 -8.75 20.83 -3.29
C GLN A 611 -10.12 21.19 -3.92
N TYR A 612 -10.93 20.17 -4.20
CA TYR A 612 -12.28 20.35 -4.73
C TYR A 612 -13.23 20.55 -3.54
N ASP A 613 -13.39 21.81 -3.18
CA ASP A 613 -14.02 22.27 -1.93
C ASP A 613 -15.54 22.29 -1.98
N HIS A 614 -16.12 22.63 -3.13
CA HIS A 614 -17.55 22.58 -3.41
C HIS A 614 -17.80 22.43 -4.92
N PRO A 615 -19.02 22.03 -5.34
CA PRO A 615 -19.38 21.99 -6.76
C PRO A 615 -19.24 23.38 -7.38
N LYS A 616 -18.33 23.51 -8.34
CA LYS A 616 -18.04 24.78 -9.05
C LYS A 616 -17.92 24.63 -10.56
N THR A 617 -18.30 23.47 -11.10
CA THR A 617 -18.09 23.14 -12.51
C THR A 617 -18.90 24.01 -13.47
N LEU A 618 -20.11 24.44 -13.08
CA LEU A 618 -20.92 25.38 -13.86
C LEU A 618 -20.13 26.67 -14.14
N ARG A 619 -19.54 27.25 -13.09
CA ARG A 619 -18.70 28.44 -13.22
C ARG A 619 -17.48 28.19 -14.11
N ARG A 620 -16.83 27.04 -13.97
CA ARG A 620 -15.66 26.67 -14.80
C ARG A 620 -16.02 26.53 -16.28
N TYR A 621 -17.18 25.97 -16.61
CA TYR A 621 -17.64 25.93 -18.01
C TYR A 621 -18.06 27.32 -18.52
N ALA A 622 -18.61 28.18 -17.66
CA ALA A 622 -18.87 29.58 -18.02
C ALA A 622 -17.58 30.35 -18.35
N GLU A 623 -16.47 30.07 -17.66
CA GLU A 623 -15.14 30.63 -17.97
C GLU A 623 -14.63 30.20 -19.34
N VAL A 624 -14.87 28.95 -19.73
CA VAL A 624 -14.56 28.48 -21.09
C VAL A 624 -15.36 29.27 -22.13
N ALA A 625 -16.66 29.47 -21.89
CA ALA A 625 -17.51 30.26 -22.78
C ALA A 625 -17.03 31.71 -22.91
N GLU A 626 -16.66 32.34 -21.80
CA GLU A 626 -16.09 33.70 -21.75
C GLU A 626 -14.77 33.79 -22.51
N TYR A 627 -13.87 32.80 -22.33
CA TYR A 627 -12.58 32.75 -23.02
C TYR A 627 -12.73 32.64 -24.55
N LEU A 628 -13.78 31.95 -25.00
CA LEU A 628 -14.18 31.84 -26.40
C LEU A 628 -14.93 33.08 -26.92
N GLY A 629 -15.31 34.01 -26.06
CA GLY A 629 -16.09 35.20 -26.42
C GLY A 629 -17.56 34.93 -26.69
N LEU A 630 -18.09 33.80 -26.22
CA LEU A 630 -19.50 33.44 -26.30
C LEU A 630 -20.32 34.35 -25.37
N LYS A 631 -21.60 34.55 -25.71
CA LYS A 631 -22.51 35.46 -24.97
C LYS A 631 -23.29 34.68 -23.91
N GLY A 632 -23.77 35.39 -22.89
CA GLY A 632 -24.61 34.87 -21.81
C GLY A 632 -24.52 35.78 -20.60
N LYS A 633 -25.64 36.04 -19.92
CA LYS A 633 -25.71 36.91 -18.74
C LYS A 633 -25.44 36.16 -17.45
N THR A 634 -25.91 34.91 -17.37
CA THR A 634 -25.67 34.01 -16.23
C THR A 634 -24.73 32.87 -16.63
N ASP A 635 -24.23 32.11 -15.66
CA ASP A 635 -23.35 30.99 -15.94
C ASP A 635 -24.08 29.84 -16.65
N GLU A 636 -25.39 29.66 -16.39
CA GLU A 636 -26.25 28.72 -17.12
C GLU A 636 -26.42 29.14 -18.59
N GLU A 637 -26.68 30.42 -18.85
CA GLU A 637 -26.79 30.93 -20.23
C GLU A 637 -25.47 30.77 -21.00
N LYS A 638 -24.33 30.95 -20.31
CA LYS A 638 -23.00 30.74 -20.89
C LYS A 638 -22.71 29.27 -21.16
N LEU A 639 -23.09 28.37 -20.25
CA LEU A 639 -23.00 26.93 -20.46
C LEU A 639 -23.81 26.48 -21.68
N GLU A 640 -25.07 26.91 -21.80
CA GLU A 640 -25.88 26.55 -22.97
C GLU A 640 -25.33 27.17 -24.26
N SER A 641 -24.72 28.36 -24.20
CA SER A 641 -24.02 28.95 -25.35
C SER A 641 -22.78 28.15 -25.74
N LEU A 642 -22.04 27.61 -24.77
CA LEU A 642 -20.92 26.70 -25.02
C LEU A 642 -21.41 25.40 -25.65
N ILE A 643 -22.45 24.76 -25.10
CA ILE A 643 -23.05 23.54 -25.65
C ILE A 643 -23.51 23.77 -27.09
N LYS A 644 -24.17 24.90 -27.35
CA LYS A 644 -24.58 25.27 -28.71
C LYS A 644 -23.39 25.40 -29.65
N ALA A 645 -22.31 26.06 -29.22
CA ALA A 645 -21.10 26.19 -30.03
C ALA A 645 -20.47 24.82 -30.34
N ILE A 646 -20.48 23.89 -29.37
CA ILE A 646 -20.03 22.50 -29.55
C ILE A 646 -20.91 21.78 -30.58
N ASP A 647 -22.23 21.94 -30.51
CA ASP A 647 -23.16 21.35 -31.50
C ASP A 647 -22.96 21.91 -32.91
N ASP A 648 -22.79 23.23 -33.03
CA ASP A 648 -22.50 23.88 -34.31
C ASP A 648 -21.17 23.35 -34.89
N LEU A 649 -20.15 23.19 -34.04
CA LEU A 649 -18.85 22.62 -34.43
C LEU A 649 -18.98 21.16 -34.89
N LYS A 650 -19.65 20.30 -34.09
CA LYS A 650 -19.90 18.89 -34.43
C LYS A 650 -20.62 18.76 -35.77
N ALA A 651 -21.66 19.56 -35.99
CA ALA A 651 -22.38 19.59 -37.26
C ALA A 651 -21.49 20.03 -38.43
N LYS A 652 -20.65 21.07 -38.22
CA LYS A 652 -19.72 21.58 -39.24
C LYS A 652 -18.68 20.53 -39.66
N VAL A 653 -18.27 19.64 -38.76
CA VAL A 653 -17.30 18.57 -39.03
C VAL A 653 -17.95 17.20 -39.29
N GLY A 654 -19.27 17.17 -39.55
CA GLY A 654 -19.97 15.98 -40.02
C GLY A 654 -20.26 14.91 -38.97
N ILE A 655 -20.27 15.26 -37.67
CA ILE A 655 -20.69 14.34 -36.61
C ILE A 655 -22.21 14.33 -36.51
N LYS A 656 -22.79 13.12 -36.55
CA LYS A 656 -24.23 12.89 -36.39
C LYS A 656 -24.68 13.16 -34.95
N LYS A 657 -25.96 13.47 -34.75
CA LYS A 657 -26.46 14.01 -33.48
C LYS A 657 -26.65 12.95 -32.39
N THR A 658 -26.96 11.72 -32.78
CA THR A 658 -27.38 10.66 -31.85
C THR A 658 -26.66 9.34 -32.12
N ILE A 659 -26.62 8.47 -31.11
CA ILE A 659 -26.08 7.10 -31.26
C ILE A 659 -26.88 6.33 -32.33
N LYS A 660 -28.22 6.52 -32.35
CA LYS A 660 -29.13 5.87 -33.31
C LYS A 660 -28.81 6.22 -34.77
N GLU A 661 -28.40 7.46 -35.05
CA GLU A 661 -28.04 7.89 -36.41
C GLU A 661 -26.78 7.21 -36.97
N TYR A 662 -25.95 6.59 -36.12
CA TYR A 662 -24.82 5.76 -36.54
C TYR A 662 -25.20 4.30 -36.88
N GLY A 663 -26.48 3.95 -36.85
CA GLY A 663 -26.97 2.64 -37.29
C GLY A 663 -26.91 1.56 -36.21
N ILE A 664 -26.78 1.95 -34.94
CA ILE A 664 -26.86 1.02 -33.80
C ILE A 664 -28.32 0.67 -33.56
N ASP A 665 -28.63 -0.63 -33.54
CA ASP A 665 -29.98 -1.13 -33.30
C ASP A 665 -30.42 -0.90 -31.84
N GLU A 666 -31.68 -0.53 -31.68
CA GLU A 666 -32.25 -0.13 -30.38
C GLU A 666 -32.31 -1.30 -29.41
N LYS A 667 -32.70 -2.48 -29.89
CA LYS A 667 -32.75 -3.67 -29.04
C LYS A 667 -31.33 -4.06 -28.62
N ASN A 668 -30.39 -4.08 -29.55
CA ASN A 668 -28.99 -4.38 -29.23
C ASN A 668 -28.38 -3.40 -28.21
N PHE A 669 -28.67 -2.10 -28.33
CA PHE A 669 -28.22 -1.09 -27.39
C PHE A 669 -28.82 -1.31 -25.98
N LEU A 670 -30.14 -1.48 -25.90
CA LEU A 670 -30.83 -1.68 -24.62
C LEU A 670 -30.40 -2.99 -23.92
N ASP A 671 -30.18 -4.07 -24.68
CA ASP A 671 -29.71 -5.36 -24.15
C ASP A 671 -28.31 -5.27 -23.51
N ARG A 672 -27.47 -4.32 -23.94
CA ARG A 672 -26.07 -4.14 -23.48
C ARG A 672 -25.89 -2.99 -22.49
N LEU A 673 -26.90 -2.17 -22.32
CA LEU A 673 -26.83 -0.89 -21.59
C LEU A 673 -26.44 -1.06 -20.12
N ASP A 674 -26.93 -2.10 -19.44
CA ASP A 674 -26.62 -2.32 -18.02
C ASP A 674 -25.15 -2.69 -17.81
N GLU A 675 -24.62 -3.60 -18.62
CA GLU A 675 -23.20 -3.97 -18.58
C GLU A 675 -22.28 -2.79 -18.95
N MET A 676 -22.63 -2.03 -19.99
CA MET A 676 -21.91 -0.81 -20.35
C MET A 676 -21.91 0.22 -19.21
N THR A 677 -23.04 0.37 -18.51
CA THR A 677 -23.19 1.30 -17.38
C THR A 677 -22.30 0.90 -16.21
N GLU A 678 -22.30 -0.38 -15.85
CA GLU A 678 -21.47 -0.92 -14.78
C GLU A 678 -19.99 -0.71 -15.11
N GLN A 679 -19.56 -1.11 -16.31
CA GLN A 679 -18.17 -0.96 -16.74
C GLN A 679 -17.74 0.50 -16.84
N ALA A 680 -18.62 1.43 -17.22
CA ALA A 680 -18.31 2.86 -17.28
C ALA A 680 -18.16 3.47 -15.87
N PHE A 681 -19.02 3.09 -14.93
CA PHE A 681 -18.88 3.48 -13.52
C PHE A 681 -17.54 2.99 -12.95
N ASP A 682 -17.14 1.78 -13.32
CA ASP A 682 -15.94 1.09 -12.87
C ASP A 682 -14.64 1.58 -13.53
N ASP A 683 -14.72 2.44 -14.56
CA ASP A 683 -13.58 2.93 -15.31
C ASP A 683 -12.74 3.94 -14.51
N GLN A 684 -11.42 3.92 -14.70
CA GLN A 684 -10.46 4.75 -13.96
C GLN A 684 -10.68 6.26 -14.21
N CYS A 685 -11.20 6.64 -15.38
CA CYS A 685 -11.47 8.04 -15.70
C CYS A 685 -12.59 8.66 -14.83
N THR A 686 -13.57 7.87 -14.38
CA THR A 686 -14.69 8.34 -13.54
C THR A 686 -14.22 8.92 -12.20
N GLY A 687 -13.12 8.41 -11.64
CA GLY A 687 -12.62 8.82 -10.33
C GLY A 687 -12.21 10.29 -10.20
N ALA A 688 -11.88 10.96 -11.31
CA ALA A 688 -11.51 12.36 -11.34
C ALA A 688 -12.69 13.32 -11.63
N ASN A 689 -13.85 12.78 -12.00
CA ASN A 689 -15.02 13.57 -12.39
C ASN A 689 -15.60 14.37 -11.19
N PRO A 690 -15.93 15.67 -11.36
CA PRO A 690 -16.39 16.54 -10.25
C PRO A 690 -17.68 16.08 -9.58
N ARG A 691 -18.53 15.38 -10.33
CA ARG A 691 -19.74 14.73 -9.83
C ARG A 691 -19.51 13.22 -9.87
N TYR A 692 -19.40 12.57 -8.72
CA TYR A 692 -19.23 11.12 -8.70
C TYR A 692 -20.54 10.45 -9.13
N PRO A 693 -20.62 9.81 -10.30
CA PRO A 693 -21.89 9.42 -10.87
C PRO A 693 -22.54 8.25 -10.15
N LEU A 694 -23.86 8.17 -10.19
CA LEU A 694 -24.58 6.92 -9.96
C LEU A 694 -24.71 6.14 -11.27
N MET A 695 -24.75 4.81 -11.19
CA MET A 695 -25.04 3.95 -12.35
C MET A 695 -26.37 4.34 -13.03
N SER A 696 -27.40 4.70 -12.26
CA SER A 696 -28.68 5.17 -12.80
C SER A 696 -28.55 6.45 -13.62
N GLU A 697 -27.64 7.36 -13.25
CA GLU A 697 -27.40 8.62 -13.96
C GLU A 697 -26.61 8.38 -15.26
N ILE A 698 -25.60 7.50 -15.22
CA ILE A 698 -24.86 7.06 -16.42
C ILE A 698 -25.82 6.41 -17.41
N LYS A 699 -26.65 5.48 -16.94
CA LYS A 699 -27.66 4.81 -17.76
C LYS A 699 -28.60 5.82 -18.43
N GLN A 700 -29.03 6.84 -17.69
CA GLN A 700 -29.90 7.88 -18.23
C GLN A 700 -29.20 8.74 -19.29
N MET A 701 -27.94 9.14 -19.07
CA MET A 701 -27.18 9.89 -20.07
C MET A 701 -26.98 9.09 -21.37
N TYR A 702 -26.73 7.78 -21.29
CA TYR A 702 -26.68 6.91 -22.47
C TYR A 702 -28.02 6.89 -23.24
N LEU A 703 -29.14 6.78 -22.53
CA LEU A 703 -30.46 6.82 -23.15
C LEU A 703 -30.73 8.19 -23.82
N ASN A 704 -30.37 9.29 -23.16
CA ASN A 704 -30.52 10.63 -23.73
C ASN A 704 -29.69 10.78 -25.02
N ALA A 705 -28.43 10.35 -25.01
CA ALA A 705 -27.56 10.38 -26.18
C ALA A 705 -28.05 9.44 -27.32
N TYR A 706 -28.71 8.34 -26.98
CA TYR A 706 -29.30 7.44 -27.97
C TYR A 706 -30.52 8.05 -28.68
N TYR A 707 -31.41 8.69 -27.92
CA TYR A 707 -32.65 9.25 -28.45
C TYR A 707 -32.57 10.74 -28.86
N GLY A 708 -31.47 11.43 -28.54
CA GLY A 708 -31.29 12.87 -28.80
C GLY A 708 -32.21 13.76 -27.97
N LYS A 709 -32.35 13.44 -26.68
CA LYS A 709 -33.24 14.16 -25.75
C LYS A 709 -32.54 15.26 -24.98
#